data_AF-A0A6P7TZ12-F1
#
_entry.id   AF-A0A6P7TZ12-F1
#
_cell.length_a   1.000
_cell.length_b   1.000
_cell.length_c   1.000
_cell.angle_alpha   90.00
_cell.angle_beta   90.00
_cell.angle_gamma   90.00
#
_symmetry.space_group_name_H-M   'P 1'
#
loop_
_entity.id
_entity.type
_entity.pdbx_description
1 polymer ?
#
loop_
_entity_poly.entity_id
_entity_poly.type
_entity_poly.pdbx_seq_one_letter_code
_entity_poly.pdbx_strand_id
1 'polypeptide(L)'
;MTIKYLLFVISCLGVARHAYAVDLTLKSGETSNAAIDATIKKIRDNCILAQDYFFLKRLSVAQMNSIAATTGGIWRVTNTELTKVQDACNSKLKTNCSQVKTVFNVDVSTLTMSDLQKPLYSGLVMSLLILNSMLPVPLQKAKQAQSWKTHINSNGDTTDFVTWSNELEQLDDCAGAQMDLLFLIDSSGSVGKDNFIKTLAFLNNIVSTLDIGEEETRVAVIRFSDFSIVSFNLGKYSTKTAVTSAINAIYYDGGLTYTDLALDLARTDIFATTTRKSIAAKVLVLLTDGRSRSEAKTVAAAKKLKDMGVTIFTIGVVNPRKSELMASASEPNCTHFIDLKSYDDIDFIVKEIKTETCKAVLIAENGVDLSNNPIPKTNKPKEQVVDVTKTIQSNSGTIITVSVQCGEVTVYGAYNNSQPSLASYDYMTNATDTNPGKLYIVKPTYPSTFHLTIISRRRIDPRISTCHNPQYNVSFEATDASIKVKCAQNNKEVLCSSDDLKDVLGKNIQYPCTSETRQKGQFFFPYPNQAGKYFACDSTGKLTIVLCVGKEIFIAPLKTCKPVQGIALPPKPCIYNQTPFYFPHPETLSKFIQCSQWGQMFEMPCPPGLSWNPSIMTCVTLDPSVSVCGANTNGQFQPHPLNSTYFIVCGAGTDYRLRMCENCQTWDQTKIQCVT
;
A
#
# COMPACT_ATOMS: atom_id res chain seq x y z
N MET A 1 -10.67 28.65 -37.40
CA MET A 1 -10.23 27.33 -36.88
C MET A 1 -10.02 27.45 -35.38
N THR A 2 -11.09 27.68 -34.61
CA THR A 2 -11.84 26.71 -33.79
C THR A 2 -11.07 26.01 -32.67
N ILE A 3 -11.55 26.29 -31.46
CA ILE A 3 -11.34 25.78 -30.08
C ILE A 3 -11.29 24.23 -29.93
N LYS A 4 -11.32 23.46 -31.04
CA LYS A 4 -11.19 21.99 -31.03
C LYS A 4 -9.75 21.48 -30.84
N TYR A 5 -8.72 22.30 -31.08
CA TYR A 5 -7.32 21.84 -30.95
C TYR A 5 -6.77 21.89 -29.52
N LEU A 6 -7.37 22.66 -28.60
CA LEU A 6 -6.92 22.72 -27.21
C LEU A 6 -7.41 21.51 -26.36
N LEU A 7 -8.42 20.79 -26.83
CA LEU A 7 -8.97 19.59 -26.16
C LEU A 7 -8.29 18.28 -26.59
N PHE A 8 -7.42 18.30 -27.62
CA PHE A 8 -6.77 17.09 -28.13
C PHE A 8 -5.31 16.90 -27.65
N VAL A 9 -4.72 17.89 -26.98
CA VAL A 9 -3.33 17.80 -26.47
C VAL A 9 -3.27 17.24 -25.03
N ILE A 10 -4.42 17.10 -24.35
CA ILE A 10 -4.48 16.52 -22.99
C ILE A 10 -4.47 14.98 -23.01
N SER A 11 -4.62 14.33 -24.18
CA SER A 11 -4.75 12.86 -24.28
C SER A 11 -3.47 12.09 -24.68
N CYS A 12 -2.30 12.74 -24.83
CA CYS A 12 -1.05 12.06 -25.24
C CYS A 12 0.15 12.24 -24.28
N LEU A 13 -0.07 12.73 -23.06
CA LEU A 13 0.90 12.60 -21.96
C LEU A 13 0.58 11.37 -21.10
N GLY A 14 0.54 10.21 -21.76
CA GLY A 14 0.61 8.91 -21.10
C GLY A 14 2.03 8.66 -20.63
N VAL A 15 2.53 9.49 -19.71
CA VAL A 15 3.76 9.19 -18.97
C VAL A 15 3.44 7.93 -18.17
N ALA A 16 4.03 6.80 -18.57
CA ALA A 16 4.11 5.61 -17.74
C ALA A 16 4.89 6.00 -16.47
N ARG A 17 4.16 6.52 -15.48
CA ARG A 17 4.64 6.77 -14.13
C ARG A 17 5.13 5.43 -13.60
N HIS A 18 6.44 5.25 -13.58
CA HIS A 18 7.06 4.19 -12.83
C HIS A 18 6.75 4.48 -11.35
N ALA A 19 5.96 3.60 -10.75
CA ALA A 19 5.41 3.75 -9.42
C ALA A 19 6.52 3.70 -8.37
N TYR A 20 6.85 4.85 -7.77
CA TYR A 20 7.63 4.91 -6.54
C TYR A 20 6.72 4.59 -5.35
N ALA A 21 7.30 4.11 -4.24
CA ALA A 21 6.56 4.01 -2.99
C ALA A 21 6.02 5.39 -2.58
N VAL A 22 4.73 5.47 -2.29
CA VAL A 22 4.04 6.70 -1.90
C VAL A 22 3.52 6.55 -0.48
N ASP A 23 3.76 7.56 0.37
CA ASP A 23 3.08 7.71 1.66
C ASP A 23 2.58 9.16 1.82
N LEU A 24 1.35 9.40 1.39
CA LEU A 24 0.68 10.70 1.51
C LEU A 24 0.46 11.12 2.96
N THR A 25 0.46 10.18 3.91
CA THR A 25 0.25 10.50 5.33
C THR A 25 1.43 11.27 5.95
N LEU A 26 2.60 11.22 5.31
CA LEU A 26 3.82 11.93 5.71
C LEU A 26 4.14 13.14 4.83
N LYS A 27 3.34 13.39 3.78
CA LYS A 27 3.51 14.53 2.88
C LYS A 27 2.96 15.80 3.53
N SER A 28 3.85 16.75 3.78
CA SER A 28 3.48 18.04 4.37
C SER A 28 2.45 18.78 3.51
N GLY A 29 1.38 19.27 4.12
CA GLY A 29 0.33 20.05 3.44
C GLY A 29 -0.65 19.22 2.60
N GLU A 30 -0.56 17.89 2.66
CA GLU A 30 -1.50 17.00 1.98
C GLU A 30 -2.87 17.01 2.68
N THR A 31 -3.95 17.08 1.89
CA THR A 31 -5.33 17.24 2.38
C THR A 31 -6.35 16.37 1.66
N SER A 32 -5.91 15.49 0.76
CA SER A 32 -6.81 14.59 0.04
C SER A 32 -7.53 13.60 0.96
N ASN A 33 -8.75 13.21 0.59
CA ASN A 33 -9.51 12.16 1.28
C ASN A 33 -8.70 10.86 1.43
N ALA A 34 -7.89 10.51 0.43
CA ALA A 34 -7.01 9.35 0.50
C ALA A 34 -5.99 9.45 1.66
N ALA A 35 -5.43 10.64 1.92
CA ALA A 35 -4.54 10.86 3.05
C ALA A 35 -5.28 10.84 4.39
N ILE A 36 -6.52 11.33 4.45
CA ILE A 36 -7.41 11.23 5.62
C ILE A 36 -7.66 9.76 5.96
N ASP A 37 -8.18 8.99 5.01
CA ASP A 37 -8.55 7.59 5.21
C ASP A 37 -7.32 6.74 5.57
N ALA A 38 -6.19 6.93 4.88
CA ALA A 38 -4.95 6.22 5.22
C ALA A 38 -4.40 6.59 6.60
N THR A 39 -4.50 7.85 7.01
CA THR A 39 -4.09 8.28 8.36
C THR A 39 -4.97 7.64 9.43
N ILE A 40 -6.29 7.74 9.27
CA ILE A 40 -7.25 7.15 10.21
C ILE A 40 -7.04 5.64 10.30
N LYS A 41 -6.84 4.98 9.16
CA LYS A 41 -6.52 3.56 9.10
C LYS A 41 -5.25 3.22 9.88
N LYS A 42 -4.15 3.96 9.70
CA LYS A 42 -2.91 3.72 10.45
C LYS A 42 -3.14 3.84 11.96
N ILE A 43 -3.83 4.88 12.40
CA ILE A 43 -4.18 5.13 13.81
C ILE A 43 -5.07 3.99 14.34
N ARG A 44 -6.01 3.52 13.50
CA ARG A 44 -6.94 2.43 13.77
C ARG A 44 -6.29 1.08 13.94
N ASP A 45 -5.53 0.69 12.93
CA ASP A 45 -4.90 -0.63 12.85
C ASP A 45 -3.87 -0.83 13.98
N ASN A 46 -3.42 0.27 14.61
CA ASN A 46 -2.49 0.26 15.74
C ASN A 46 -3.13 0.65 17.08
N CYS A 47 -4.46 0.67 17.17
CA CYS A 47 -5.20 0.86 18.42
C CYS A 47 -4.88 2.15 19.19
N ILE A 48 -4.55 3.25 18.50
CA ILE A 48 -4.28 4.53 19.17
C ILE A 48 -5.59 5.18 19.67
N LEU A 49 -6.71 5.06 18.95
CA LEU A 49 -8.01 5.66 19.30
C LEU A 49 -9.17 4.64 19.20
N ALA A 50 -9.18 3.62 20.06
CA ALA A 50 -10.05 2.45 19.91
C ALA A 50 -11.58 2.70 19.85
N GLN A 51 -12.09 3.79 20.42
CA GLN A 51 -13.54 3.92 20.68
C GLN A 51 -14.38 4.47 19.52
N ASP A 52 -13.86 5.42 18.71
CA ASP A 52 -14.60 5.94 17.55
C ASP A 52 -13.65 6.61 16.54
N TYR A 53 -13.04 5.82 15.66
CA TYR A 53 -12.23 6.33 14.54
C TYR A 53 -13.07 7.11 13.51
N PHE A 54 -14.37 6.85 13.44
CA PHE A 54 -15.27 7.64 12.60
C PHE A 54 -15.48 9.05 13.13
N PHE A 55 -15.43 9.23 14.44
CA PHE A 55 -15.38 10.57 15.02
C PHE A 55 -14.13 11.32 14.55
N LEU A 56 -12.97 10.65 14.46
CA LEU A 56 -11.77 11.26 13.89
C LEU A 56 -11.95 11.64 12.39
N LYS A 57 -12.66 10.83 11.60
CA LYS A 57 -13.05 11.14 10.20
C LYS A 57 -14.02 12.33 10.11
N ARG A 58 -15.00 12.41 11.01
CA ARG A 58 -15.94 13.54 11.09
C ARG A 58 -15.19 14.82 11.47
N LEU A 59 -14.26 14.73 12.43
CA LEU A 59 -13.42 15.85 12.85
C LEU A 59 -12.54 16.38 11.73
N SER A 60 -11.95 15.53 10.88
CA SER A 60 -11.15 16.04 9.75
C SER A 60 -11.98 16.92 8.82
N VAL A 61 -13.21 16.51 8.50
CA VAL A 61 -14.11 17.31 7.64
C VAL A 61 -14.56 18.58 8.36
N ALA A 62 -15.01 18.47 9.62
CA ALA A 62 -15.48 19.62 10.39
C ALA A 62 -14.38 20.68 10.62
N GLN A 63 -13.14 20.25 10.87
CA GLN A 63 -12.01 21.15 11.04
C GLN A 63 -11.56 21.77 9.71
N MET A 64 -11.56 21.02 8.61
CA MET A 64 -11.19 21.56 7.30
C MET A 64 -12.21 22.58 6.77
N ASN A 65 -13.50 22.39 7.05
CA ASN A 65 -14.57 23.31 6.65
C ASN A 65 -14.75 24.49 7.61
N SER A 66 -14.17 24.44 8.82
CA SER A 66 -14.23 25.55 9.76
C SER A 66 -13.18 26.62 9.45
N ILE A 67 -13.58 27.89 9.56
CA ILE A 67 -12.71 29.06 9.33
C ILE A 67 -11.75 29.38 10.50
N ALA A 68 -11.83 28.66 11.61
CA ALA A 68 -11.17 29.05 12.86
C ALA A 68 -9.64 28.81 12.89
N ALA A 69 -9.11 27.92 12.06
CA ALA A 69 -7.69 27.57 12.07
C ALA A 69 -7.17 27.25 10.66
N THR A 70 -6.02 27.83 10.30
CA THR A 70 -5.36 27.66 8.98
C THR A 70 -4.10 26.81 9.04
N THR A 71 -3.67 26.39 10.25
CA THR A 71 -2.45 25.60 10.50
C THR A 71 -2.76 24.34 11.32
N GLY A 72 -1.82 23.41 11.46
CA GLY A 72 -2.04 22.15 12.19
C GLY A 72 -2.55 20.99 11.33
N GLY A 73 -2.30 21.04 10.01
CA GLY A 73 -2.66 19.98 9.07
C GLY A 73 -4.16 19.80 8.89
N ILE A 74 -4.57 18.56 8.61
CA ILE A 74 -5.97 18.18 8.35
C ILE A 74 -6.86 18.42 9.57
N TRP A 75 -6.40 18.04 10.77
CA TRP A 75 -7.17 18.17 12.01
C TRP A 75 -7.05 19.54 12.69
N ARG A 76 -6.35 20.50 12.06
CA ARG A 76 -6.21 21.88 12.52
C ARG A 76 -5.77 22.02 13.99
N VAL A 77 -4.92 21.11 14.46
CA VAL A 77 -4.44 21.10 15.84
C VAL A 77 -3.70 22.40 16.13
N THR A 78 -4.14 23.12 17.16
CA THR A 78 -3.55 24.39 17.61
C THR A 78 -2.33 24.16 18.51
N ASN A 79 -1.50 25.20 18.68
CA ASN A 79 -0.35 25.14 19.58
C ASN A 79 -0.76 24.82 21.03
N THR A 80 -1.88 25.39 21.50
CA THR A 80 -2.42 25.13 22.83
C THR A 80 -2.84 23.67 23.01
N GLU A 81 -3.46 23.06 21.99
CA GLU A 81 -3.84 21.65 22.04
C GLU A 81 -2.63 20.73 21.99
N LEU A 82 -1.62 21.06 21.18
CA LEU A 82 -0.35 20.33 21.13
C LEU A 82 0.32 20.33 22.51
N THR A 83 0.45 21.48 23.17
CA THR A 83 1.03 21.57 24.53
C THR A 83 0.23 20.74 25.54
N LYS A 84 -1.11 20.81 25.51
CA LYS A 84 -1.95 19.97 26.39
C LYS A 84 -1.69 18.48 26.21
N VAL A 85 -1.51 18.02 24.97
CA VAL A 85 -1.19 16.61 24.68
C VAL A 85 0.22 16.26 25.14
N GLN A 86 1.20 17.15 24.93
CA GLN A 86 2.58 16.95 25.39
C GLN A 86 2.65 16.82 26.92
N ASP A 87 1.94 17.67 27.67
CA ASP A 87 1.85 17.57 29.13
C ASP A 87 1.15 16.27 29.57
N ALA A 88 0.10 15.87 28.85
CA ALA A 88 -0.59 14.62 29.11
C ALA A 88 0.29 13.38 28.82
N CYS A 89 1.19 13.44 27.83
CA CYS A 89 2.15 12.37 27.55
C CYS A 89 3.13 12.13 28.71
N ASN A 90 3.38 13.14 29.55
CA ASN A 90 4.19 13.00 30.76
C ASN A 90 3.39 12.50 31.97
N SER A 91 2.07 12.34 31.82
CA SER A 91 1.15 11.96 32.90
C SER A 91 0.11 10.93 32.42
N LYS A 92 -1.13 11.34 32.21
CA LYS A 92 -2.30 10.48 31.94
C LYS A 92 -2.14 9.61 30.68
N LEU A 93 -1.46 10.09 29.65
CA LEU A 93 -1.31 9.44 28.35
C LEU A 93 0.06 8.80 28.12
N LYS A 94 0.86 8.60 29.16
CA LYS A 94 2.23 8.05 29.05
C LYS A 94 2.30 6.77 28.22
N THR A 95 1.38 5.82 28.45
CA THR A 95 1.33 4.55 27.70
C THR A 95 0.97 4.78 26.24
N ASN A 96 -0.05 5.61 25.95
CA ASN A 96 -0.47 5.91 24.58
C ASN A 96 0.65 6.62 23.80
N CYS A 97 1.33 7.61 24.38
CA CYS A 97 2.42 8.30 23.70
C CYS A 97 3.64 7.40 23.48
N SER A 98 3.93 6.48 24.42
CA SER A 98 4.97 5.45 24.21
C SER A 98 4.61 4.50 23.06
N GLN A 99 3.34 4.15 22.92
CA GLN A 99 2.86 3.33 21.80
C GLN A 99 3.01 4.09 20.48
N VAL A 100 2.63 5.38 20.42
CA VAL A 100 2.85 6.23 19.24
C VAL A 100 4.33 6.28 18.85
N LYS A 101 5.23 6.47 19.83
CA LYS A 101 6.68 6.46 19.60
C LYS A 101 7.17 5.11 19.08
N THR A 102 6.69 4.01 19.64
CA THR A 102 7.14 2.66 19.26
C THR A 102 6.64 2.27 17.86
N VAL A 103 5.37 2.56 17.56
CA VAL A 103 4.71 2.13 16.33
C VAL A 103 5.05 3.04 15.16
N PHE A 104 5.03 4.35 15.35
CA PHE A 104 5.18 5.33 14.28
C PHE A 104 6.53 6.04 14.26
N ASN A 105 7.39 5.78 15.25
CA ASN A 105 8.64 6.52 15.45
C ASN A 105 8.41 8.04 15.57
N VAL A 106 7.30 8.43 16.22
CA VAL A 106 6.93 9.83 16.45
C VAL A 106 7.00 10.14 17.95
N ASP A 107 7.95 11.00 18.34
CA ASP A 107 8.04 11.50 19.71
C ASP A 107 7.19 12.77 19.86
N VAL A 108 5.98 12.60 20.40
CA VAL A 108 4.99 13.68 20.57
C VAL A 108 5.54 14.83 21.41
N SER A 109 6.43 14.56 22.36
CA SER A 109 7.04 15.58 23.24
C SER A 109 7.91 16.58 22.49
N THR A 110 8.40 16.22 21.31
CA THR A 110 9.30 17.04 20.48
C THR A 110 8.63 17.66 19.26
N LEU A 111 7.36 17.34 19.01
CA LEU A 111 6.65 17.84 17.83
C LEU A 111 6.48 19.36 17.85
N THR A 112 6.60 19.96 16.67
CA THR A 112 6.33 21.37 16.44
C THR A 112 5.08 21.55 15.57
N MET A 113 4.54 22.77 15.53
CA MET A 113 3.42 23.12 14.63
C MET A 113 3.72 22.89 13.14
N SER A 114 5.00 22.91 12.73
CA SER A 114 5.41 22.60 11.36
C SER A 114 5.24 21.11 11.06
N ASP A 115 5.56 20.24 12.02
CA ASP A 115 5.42 18.80 11.86
C ASP A 115 3.97 18.36 11.71
N LEU A 116 3.04 19.08 12.34
CA LEU A 116 1.60 18.82 12.27
C LEU A 116 1.01 19.08 10.87
N GLN A 117 1.76 19.69 9.94
CA GLN A 117 1.35 19.77 8.53
C GLN A 117 1.31 18.40 7.84
N LYS A 118 1.92 17.37 8.44
CA LYS A 118 1.80 15.98 7.99
C LYS A 118 0.48 15.39 8.51
N PRO A 119 -0.36 14.78 7.65
CA PRO A 119 -1.62 14.17 8.07
C PRO A 119 -1.50 13.21 9.26
N LEU A 120 -0.52 12.30 9.23
CA LEU A 120 -0.33 11.32 10.30
C LEU A 120 -0.09 11.98 11.66
N TYR A 121 0.70 13.06 11.68
CA TYR A 121 1.13 13.67 12.94
C TYR A 121 0.00 14.49 13.56
N SER A 122 -0.70 15.29 12.75
CA SER A 122 -1.91 15.99 13.21
C SER A 122 -3.01 15.02 13.65
N GLY A 123 -3.20 13.91 12.94
CA GLY A 123 -4.15 12.86 13.32
C GLY A 123 -3.80 12.17 14.64
N LEU A 124 -2.52 11.86 14.88
CA LEU A 124 -2.04 11.27 16.14
C LEU A 124 -2.25 12.22 17.31
N VAL A 125 -1.91 13.50 17.17
CA VAL A 125 -2.10 14.49 18.25
C VAL A 125 -3.57 14.71 18.53
N MET A 126 -4.42 14.81 17.50
CA MET A 126 -5.88 14.92 17.69
C MET A 126 -6.45 13.67 18.38
N SER A 127 -5.98 12.47 18.01
CA SER A 127 -6.38 11.23 18.67
C SER A 127 -6.05 11.23 20.16
N LEU A 128 -4.83 11.63 20.53
CA LEU A 128 -4.42 11.75 21.92
C LEU A 128 -5.22 12.84 22.66
N LEU A 129 -5.57 13.95 22.00
CA LEU A 129 -6.42 14.99 22.58
C LEU A 129 -7.81 14.45 22.94
N ILE A 130 -8.41 13.64 22.07
CA ILE A 130 -9.70 12.98 22.32
C ILE A 130 -9.60 12.04 23.53
N LEU A 131 -8.54 11.21 23.60
CA LEU A 131 -8.30 10.34 24.75
C LEU A 131 -8.16 11.12 26.06
N ASN A 132 -7.53 12.29 26.02
CA ASN A 132 -7.32 13.10 27.20
C ASN A 132 -8.62 13.71 27.73
N SER A 133 -9.44 14.25 26.82
CA SER A 133 -10.45 15.25 27.17
C SER A 133 -11.90 14.88 26.80
N MET A 134 -12.13 13.81 26.05
CA MET A 134 -13.42 13.55 25.39
C MET A 134 -13.93 12.10 25.51
N LEU A 135 -13.30 11.27 26.35
CA LEU A 135 -13.75 9.90 26.58
C LEU A 135 -14.78 9.77 27.71
N PRO A 136 -15.83 8.94 27.54
CA PRO A 136 -16.14 8.17 26.33
C PRO A 136 -16.70 9.06 25.20
N VAL A 137 -16.34 8.78 23.94
CA VAL A 137 -16.89 9.53 22.80
C VAL A 137 -18.39 9.24 22.69
N PRO A 138 -19.28 10.25 22.67
CA PRO A 138 -20.71 10.00 22.56
C PRO A 138 -21.09 9.29 21.26
N LEU A 139 -22.03 8.34 21.30
CA LEU A 139 -22.46 7.60 20.09
C LEU A 139 -23.27 8.47 19.11
N GLN A 140 -24.06 9.42 19.63
CA GLN A 140 -24.94 10.25 18.82
C GLN A 140 -24.19 11.44 18.22
N LYS A 141 -24.30 11.64 16.90
CA LYS A 141 -23.65 12.75 16.17
C LYS A 141 -23.93 14.13 16.80
N ALA A 142 -25.16 14.37 17.27
CA ALA A 142 -25.51 15.62 17.94
C ALA A 142 -24.71 15.85 19.23
N LYS A 143 -24.50 14.78 20.02
CA LYS A 143 -23.67 14.84 21.24
C LYS A 143 -22.19 14.97 20.89
N GLN A 144 -21.73 14.30 19.82
CA GLN A 144 -20.37 14.48 19.30
C GLN A 144 -20.12 15.92 18.84
N ALA A 145 -21.08 16.55 18.17
CA ALA A 145 -21.01 17.94 17.75
C ALA A 145 -20.85 18.88 18.96
N GLN A 146 -21.63 18.65 20.02
CA GLN A 146 -21.51 19.40 21.26
C GLN A 146 -20.14 19.22 21.92
N SER A 147 -19.64 17.97 22.00
CA SER A 147 -18.30 17.70 22.52
C SER A 147 -17.20 18.35 21.69
N TRP A 148 -17.29 18.30 20.36
CA TRP A 148 -16.37 18.99 19.46
C TRP A 148 -16.34 20.50 19.72
N LYS A 149 -17.52 21.13 19.84
CA LYS A 149 -17.63 22.56 20.15
C LYS A 149 -17.00 22.90 21.49
N THR A 150 -17.29 22.11 22.53
CA THR A 150 -16.79 22.39 23.88
C THR A 150 -15.28 22.18 24.03
N HIS A 151 -14.72 21.14 23.42
CA HIS A 151 -13.34 20.71 23.71
C HIS A 151 -12.32 21.07 22.64
N ILE A 152 -12.74 21.31 21.40
CA ILE A 152 -11.83 21.51 20.26
C ILE A 152 -12.07 22.87 19.59
N ASN A 153 -13.31 23.20 19.21
CA ASN A 153 -13.60 24.43 18.49
C ASN A 153 -14.81 25.16 19.10
N SER A 154 -14.56 26.08 20.04
CA SER A 154 -15.61 26.86 20.73
C SER A 154 -16.50 27.67 19.78
N ASN A 155 -15.98 28.04 18.61
CA ASN A 155 -16.69 28.78 17.57
C ASN A 155 -17.38 27.87 16.54
N GLY A 156 -17.29 26.56 16.71
CA GLY A 156 -17.90 25.57 15.83
C GLY A 156 -19.44 25.64 15.86
N ASP A 157 -20.04 25.47 14.68
CA ASP A 157 -21.49 25.28 14.55
C ASP A 157 -21.83 23.79 14.62
N THR A 158 -22.63 23.42 15.62
CA THR A 158 -23.02 22.01 15.84
C THR A 158 -23.93 21.47 14.75
N THR A 159 -24.70 22.34 14.09
CA THR A 159 -25.57 21.98 12.96
C THR A 159 -24.73 21.64 11.75
N ASP A 160 -23.73 22.46 11.44
CA ASP A 160 -22.81 22.22 10.33
C ASP A 160 -22.01 20.93 10.54
N PHE A 161 -21.53 20.68 11.76
CA PHE A 161 -20.87 19.41 12.10
C PHE A 161 -21.74 18.20 11.75
N VAL A 162 -23.03 18.24 12.14
CA VAL A 162 -23.96 17.13 11.86
C VAL A 162 -24.23 17.01 10.36
N THR A 163 -24.41 18.13 9.65
CA THR A 163 -24.61 18.16 8.20
C THR A 163 -23.43 17.53 7.46
N TRP A 164 -22.21 18.01 7.70
CA TRP A 164 -21.00 17.45 7.08
C TRP A 164 -20.79 15.98 7.45
N SER A 165 -21.11 15.60 8.69
CA SER A 165 -21.05 14.19 9.12
C SER A 165 -22.07 13.30 8.41
N ASN A 166 -23.20 13.84 7.96
CA ASN A 166 -24.18 13.08 7.17
C ASN A 166 -23.72 12.97 5.71
N GLU A 167 -23.22 14.05 5.13
CA GLU A 167 -22.68 14.07 3.76
C GLU A 167 -21.51 13.09 3.61
N LEU A 168 -20.56 13.12 4.54
CA LEU A 168 -19.42 12.20 4.59
C LEU A 168 -19.86 10.73 4.60
N GLU A 169 -20.96 10.42 5.30
CA GLU A 169 -21.45 9.05 5.45
C GLU A 169 -22.32 8.57 4.29
N GLN A 170 -22.78 9.49 3.44
CA GLN A 170 -23.42 9.16 2.17
C GLN A 170 -22.38 8.85 1.07
N LEU A 171 -21.11 9.19 1.27
CA LEU A 171 -20.02 9.01 0.30
C LEU A 171 -19.25 7.68 0.44
N ASP A 172 -19.40 6.96 1.56
CA ASP A 172 -18.81 5.62 1.75
C ASP A 172 -19.74 4.56 1.13
N ASP A 173 -19.71 4.46 -0.20
CA ASP A 173 -20.54 3.53 -0.96
C ASP A 173 -19.73 2.32 -1.44
N CYS A 174 -19.84 1.22 -0.70
CA CYS A 174 -19.31 -0.09 -1.06
C CYS A 174 -20.23 -0.82 -2.05
N ALA A 175 -20.91 -0.05 -2.91
CA ALA A 175 -21.84 -0.55 -3.91
C ALA A 175 -21.15 -1.59 -4.81
N GLY A 176 -21.62 -2.84 -4.71
CA GLY A 176 -21.09 -3.98 -5.46
C GLY A 176 -19.99 -4.78 -4.76
N ALA A 177 -19.66 -4.49 -3.51
CA ALA A 177 -18.83 -5.36 -2.68
C ALA A 177 -19.56 -6.71 -2.44
N GLN A 178 -18.84 -7.80 -2.59
CA GLN A 178 -19.38 -9.15 -2.43
C GLN A 178 -19.00 -9.66 -1.05
N MET A 179 -20.00 -10.06 -0.26
CA MET A 179 -19.77 -10.53 1.11
C MET A 179 -20.64 -11.74 1.42
N ASP A 180 -20.07 -12.67 2.18
CA ASP A 180 -20.77 -13.72 2.91
C ASP A 180 -20.72 -13.37 4.40
N LEU A 181 -21.85 -12.90 4.93
CA LEU A 181 -21.99 -12.46 6.32
C LEU A 181 -22.74 -13.53 7.12
N LEU A 182 -22.09 -14.03 8.16
CA LEU A 182 -22.71 -14.93 9.14
C LEU A 182 -22.90 -14.20 10.47
N PHE A 183 -24.15 -14.15 10.94
CA PHE A 183 -24.43 -13.84 12.33
C PHE A 183 -24.43 -15.12 13.16
N LEU A 184 -23.62 -15.13 14.21
CA LEU A 184 -23.58 -16.18 15.22
C LEU A 184 -24.15 -15.62 16.52
N ILE A 185 -25.44 -15.86 16.77
CA ILE A 185 -26.19 -15.20 17.84
C ILE A 185 -26.47 -16.13 19.02
N ASP A 186 -26.18 -15.64 20.22
CA ASP A 186 -26.44 -16.34 21.47
C ASP A 186 -27.94 -16.29 21.82
N SER A 187 -28.54 -17.47 21.97
CA SER A 187 -29.93 -17.67 22.41
C SER A 187 -30.01 -18.32 23.79
N SER A 188 -28.93 -18.28 24.58
CA SER A 188 -28.84 -18.89 25.91
C SER A 188 -29.68 -18.18 26.97
N GLY A 189 -29.83 -18.86 28.11
CA GLY A 189 -30.63 -18.40 29.24
C GLY A 189 -30.20 -17.05 29.84
N SER A 190 -28.92 -16.69 29.74
CA SER A 190 -28.40 -15.41 30.27
C SER A 190 -28.89 -14.21 29.47
N VAL A 191 -29.03 -14.37 28.15
CA VAL A 191 -29.50 -13.31 27.25
C VAL A 191 -30.92 -12.92 27.62
N GLY A 192 -31.81 -13.90 27.76
CA GLY A 192 -33.24 -13.66 28.00
C GLY A 192 -33.99 -13.18 26.75
N LYS A 193 -35.31 -13.38 26.75
CA LYS A 193 -36.16 -13.14 25.56
C LYS A 193 -36.15 -11.69 25.09
N ASP A 194 -36.16 -10.73 26.01
CA ASP A 194 -36.23 -9.30 25.66
C ASP A 194 -34.94 -8.81 24.98
N ASN A 195 -33.77 -9.23 25.48
CA ASN A 195 -32.50 -8.88 24.85
C ASN A 195 -32.28 -9.66 23.54
N PHE A 196 -32.83 -10.87 23.43
CA PHE A 196 -32.83 -11.60 22.16
C PHE A 196 -33.62 -10.86 21.07
N ILE A 197 -34.76 -10.22 21.41
CA ILE A 197 -35.48 -9.36 20.46
C ILE A 197 -34.63 -8.17 20.01
N LYS A 198 -33.88 -7.54 20.94
CA LYS A 198 -32.93 -6.46 20.60
C LYS A 198 -31.82 -6.95 19.67
N THR A 199 -31.34 -8.18 19.88
CA THR A 199 -30.38 -8.85 18.98
C THR A 199 -30.94 -8.99 17.56
N LEU A 200 -32.20 -9.44 17.41
CA LEU A 200 -32.83 -9.53 16.08
C LEU A 200 -33.02 -8.16 15.42
N ALA A 201 -33.40 -7.14 16.21
CA ALA A 201 -33.51 -5.76 15.72
C ALA A 201 -32.17 -5.23 15.19
N PHE A 202 -31.09 -5.47 15.92
CA PHE A 202 -29.73 -5.15 15.51
C PHE A 202 -29.32 -5.83 14.19
N LEU A 203 -29.60 -7.12 14.04
CA LEU A 203 -29.37 -7.85 12.78
C LEU A 203 -30.11 -7.18 11.61
N ASN A 204 -31.37 -6.81 11.81
CA ASN A 204 -32.17 -6.10 10.80
C ASN A 204 -31.61 -4.71 10.48
N ASN A 205 -31.12 -3.97 11.48
CA ASN A 205 -30.49 -2.66 11.28
C ASN A 205 -29.26 -2.81 10.37
N ILE A 206 -28.41 -3.81 10.59
CA ILE A 206 -27.28 -4.08 9.68
C ILE A 206 -27.78 -4.40 8.28
N VAL A 207 -28.68 -5.39 8.14
CA VAL A 207 -29.18 -5.85 6.83
C VAL A 207 -29.81 -4.71 6.03
N SER A 208 -30.48 -3.76 6.69
CA SER A 208 -31.09 -2.60 6.02
C SER A 208 -30.06 -1.73 5.27
N THR A 209 -28.84 -1.66 5.79
CA THR A 209 -27.74 -0.84 5.26
C THR A 209 -26.90 -1.53 4.18
N LEU A 210 -27.07 -2.85 3.99
CA LEU A 210 -26.27 -3.66 3.06
C LEU A 210 -27.01 -3.91 1.75
N ASP A 211 -26.28 -4.06 0.65
CA ASP A 211 -26.82 -4.49 -0.64
C ASP A 211 -26.96 -6.03 -0.67
N ILE A 212 -28.18 -6.52 -0.51
CA ILE A 212 -28.50 -7.95 -0.41
C ILE A 212 -28.85 -8.50 -1.79
N GLY A 213 -28.13 -9.53 -2.21
CA GLY A 213 -28.30 -10.17 -3.51
C GLY A 213 -27.38 -11.38 -3.68
N GLU A 214 -27.70 -12.23 -4.66
CA GLU A 214 -26.91 -13.45 -4.93
C GLU A 214 -25.45 -13.15 -5.30
N GLU A 215 -25.25 -12.08 -6.07
CA GLU A 215 -23.94 -11.57 -6.47
C GLU A 215 -23.51 -10.35 -5.65
N GLU A 216 -24.13 -10.10 -4.49
CA GLU A 216 -23.82 -8.97 -3.59
C GLU A 216 -23.52 -9.51 -2.19
N THR A 217 -24.20 -9.00 -1.14
CA THR A 217 -24.14 -9.57 0.20
C THR A 217 -25.12 -10.73 0.35
N ARG A 218 -24.61 -11.88 0.81
CA ARG A 218 -25.39 -13.04 1.23
C ARG A 218 -25.31 -13.17 2.75
N VAL A 219 -26.43 -13.44 3.38
CA VAL A 219 -26.54 -13.50 4.85
C VAL A 219 -26.90 -14.91 5.29
N ALA A 220 -26.25 -15.36 6.35
CA ALA A 220 -26.60 -16.56 7.11
C ALA A 220 -26.76 -16.22 8.58
N VAL A 221 -27.55 -17.02 9.29
CA VAL A 221 -27.70 -16.91 10.74
C VAL A 221 -27.62 -18.29 11.37
N ILE A 222 -26.70 -18.44 12.32
CA ILE A 222 -26.69 -19.53 13.28
C ILE A 222 -27.09 -18.93 14.63
N ARG A 223 -28.07 -19.57 15.28
CA ARG A 223 -28.35 -19.33 16.70
C ARG A 223 -27.74 -20.46 17.53
N PHE A 224 -27.31 -20.17 18.74
CA PHE A 224 -26.73 -21.20 19.61
C PHE A 224 -27.10 -21.02 21.08
N SER A 225 -27.32 -22.16 21.73
CA SER A 225 -27.39 -22.27 23.20
C SER A 225 -26.75 -23.59 23.66
N ASP A 226 -27.55 -24.57 24.09
CA ASP A 226 -27.14 -25.96 24.32
C ASP A 226 -26.73 -26.65 23.01
N PHE A 227 -27.39 -26.28 21.92
CA PHE A 227 -27.12 -26.74 20.57
C PHE A 227 -26.95 -25.55 19.63
N SER A 228 -26.23 -25.74 18.53
CA SER A 228 -26.07 -24.76 17.46
C SER A 228 -26.96 -25.13 16.29
N ILE A 229 -27.81 -24.21 15.83
CA ILE A 229 -28.78 -24.45 14.76
C ILE A 229 -28.62 -23.39 13.67
N VAL A 230 -28.46 -23.84 12.43
CA VAL A 230 -28.50 -22.98 11.24
C VAL A 230 -29.95 -22.56 10.99
N SER A 231 -30.31 -21.33 11.40
CA SER A 231 -31.63 -20.76 11.14
C SER A 231 -31.87 -20.59 9.64
N PHE A 232 -30.86 -20.10 8.93
CA PHE A 232 -30.79 -20.16 7.47
C PHE A 232 -29.34 -20.00 6.97
N ASN A 233 -29.05 -20.62 5.83
CA ASN A 233 -27.71 -20.63 5.23
C ASN A 233 -27.55 -19.51 4.17
N LEU A 234 -26.30 -19.25 3.77
CA LEU A 234 -25.92 -18.32 2.72
C LEU A 234 -26.66 -18.67 1.41
N GLY A 235 -27.13 -17.64 0.71
CA GLY A 235 -27.83 -17.79 -0.57
C GLY A 235 -29.26 -18.33 -0.48
N LYS A 236 -29.79 -18.65 0.71
CA LYS A 236 -31.19 -19.07 0.86
C LYS A 236 -32.18 -17.94 0.51
N TYR A 237 -31.82 -16.71 0.85
CA TYR A 237 -32.62 -15.51 0.58
C TYR A 237 -31.77 -14.47 -0.16
N SER A 238 -32.32 -13.89 -1.21
CA SER A 238 -31.62 -12.95 -2.10
C SER A 238 -32.20 -11.54 -2.09
N THR A 239 -33.17 -11.24 -1.21
CA THR A 239 -33.75 -9.90 -1.06
C THR A 239 -33.73 -9.45 0.39
N LYS A 240 -33.57 -8.13 0.63
CA LYS A 240 -33.60 -7.54 1.98
C LYS A 240 -34.86 -7.97 2.74
N THR A 241 -36.03 -7.85 2.12
CA THR A 241 -37.33 -8.20 2.73
C THR A 241 -37.39 -9.67 3.16
N ALA A 242 -36.89 -10.59 2.33
CA ALA A 242 -36.89 -12.01 2.67
C ALA A 242 -35.93 -12.34 3.82
N VAL A 243 -34.72 -11.74 3.81
CA VAL A 243 -33.75 -11.87 4.91
C VAL A 243 -34.33 -11.32 6.22
N THR A 244 -34.88 -10.11 6.22
CA THR A 244 -35.53 -9.50 7.41
C THR A 244 -36.67 -10.37 7.93
N SER A 245 -37.50 -10.92 7.04
CA SER A 245 -38.61 -11.80 7.43
C SER A 245 -38.10 -13.09 8.08
N ALA A 246 -37.02 -13.66 7.54
CA ALA A 246 -36.38 -14.85 8.10
C ALA A 246 -35.72 -14.59 9.46
N ILE A 247 -35.07 -13.43 9.64
CA ILE A 247 -34.50 -12.99 10.93
C ILE A 247 -35.62 -12.86 11.98
N ASN A 248 -36.74 -12.24 11.64
CA ASN A 248 -37.86 -12.05 12.55
C ASN A 248 -38.56 -13.36 12.96
N ALA A 249 -38.39 -14.43 12.18
CA ALA A 249 -38.94 -15.75 12.46
C ALA A 249 -38.04 -16.60 13.38
N ILE A 250 -36.83 -16.13 13.71
CA ILE A 250 -35.92 -16.85 14.60
C ILE A 250 -36.45 -16.79 16.03
N TYR A 251 -36.59 -17.95 16.66
CA TYR A 251 -37.06 -18.06 18.05
C TYR A 251 -35.92 -18.21 19.05
N TYR A 252 -36.22 -17.86 20.29
CA TYR A 252 -35.30 -17.95 21.44
C TYR A 252 -35.36 -19.35 22.08
N ASP A 253 -34.20 -19.91 22.43
CA ASP A 253 -34.09 -21.27 22.99
C ASP A 253 -34.00 -21.29 24.52
N GLY A 254 -33.23 -20.38 25.11
CA GLY A 254 -32.70 -20.55 26.46
C GLY A 254 -31.62 -21.65 26.52
N GLY A 255 -31.17 -22.00 27.72
CA GLY A 255 -30.15 -23.05 27.93
C GLY A 255 -28.75 -22.49 28.20
N LEU A 256 -27.71 -23.28 27.91
CA LEU A 256 -26.30 -22.93 28.12
C LEU A 256 -25.70 -22.17 26.93
N THR A 257 -24.40 -21.87 27.01
CA THR A 257 -23.66 -21.09 26.00
C THR A 257 -22.47 -21.89 25.45
N TYR A 258 -22.68 -22.70 24.40
CA TYR A 258 -21.60 -23.47 23.73
C TYR A 258 -21.03 -22.76 22.50
N THR A 259 -20.29 -21.67 22.75
CA THR A 259 -19.70 -20.82 21.70
C THR A 259 -18.70 -21.57 20.81
N ASP A 260 -17.94 -22.53 21.37
CA ASP A 260 -16.94 -23.31 20.64
C ASP A 260 -17.58 -24.20 19.57
N LEU A 261 -18.70 -24.86 19.89
CA LEU A 261 -19.47 -25.67 18.94
C LEU A 261 -20.10 -24.81 17.84
N ALA A 262 -20.59 -23.63 18.20
CA ALA A 262 -21.20 -22.69 17.27
C ALA A 262 -20.19 -22.18 16.22
N LEU A 263 -18.96 -21.89 16.66
CA LEU A 263 -17.85 -21.51 15.77
C LEU A 263 -17.41 -22.66 14.86
N ASP A 264 -17.37 -23.90 15.36
CA ASP A 264 -17.01 -25.03 14.50
C ASP A 264 -18.11 -25.33 13.47
N LEU A 265 -19.40 -25.21 13.84
CA LEU A 265 -20.52 -25.32 12.90
C LEU A 265 -20.48 -24.23 11.82
N ALA A 266 -20.17 -22.99 12.19
CA ALA A 266 -19.96 -21.90 11.23
C ALA A 266 -18.88 -22.27 10.19
N ARG A 267 -17.81 -22.91 10.65
CA ARG A 267 -16.71 -23.36 9.79
C ARG A 267 -17.17 -24.46 8.83
N THR A 268 -17.80 -25.51 9.34
CA THR A 268 -18.12 -26.73 8.56
C THR A 268 -19.34 -26.58 7.67
N ASP A 269 -20.37 -25.88 8.11
CA ASP A 269 -21.70 -25.92 7.47
C ASP A 269 -22.05 -24.65 6.70
N ILE A 270 -21.33 -23.55 6.95
CA ILE A 270 -21.51 -22.26 6.28
C ILE A 270 -20.32 -21.94 5.37
N PHE A 271 -19.13 -21.75 5.93
CA PHE A 271 -17.99 -21.23 5.16
C PHE A 271 -17.26 -22.29 4.32
N ALA A 272 -17.29 -23.57 4.72
CA ALA A 272 -16.71 -24.67 3.95
C ALA A 272 -17.61 -25.17 2.82
N THR A 273 -18.91 -24.91 2.87
CA THR A 273 -19.93 -25.40 1.91
C THR A 273 -20.40 -24.31 0.94
N THR A 274 -19.79 -23.11 0.99
CA THR A 274 -20.18 -22.00 0.13
C THR A 274 -20.04 -22.35 -1.35
N THR A 275 -21.13 -22.19 -2.10
CA THR A 275 -21.19 -22.48 -3.55
C THR A 275 -20.82 -21.29 -4.42
N ARG A 276 -20.42 -20.16 -3.81
CA ARG A 276 -20.09 -18.94 -4.53
C ARG A 276 -18.86 -19.17 -5.39
N LYS A 277 -19.00 -18.93 -6.70
CA LYS A 277 -17.86 -18.98 -7.63
C LYS A 277 -17.03 -17.70 -7.58
N SER A 278 -17.69 -16.58 -7.28
CA SER A 278 -17.07 -15.25 -7.15
C SER A 278 -16.48 -15.05 -5.76
N ILE A 279 -15.47 -14.19 -5.68
CA ILE A 279 -14.77 -13.91 -4.43
C ILE A 279 -15.60 -12.97 -3.57
N ALA A 280 -15.86 -13.38 -2.32
CA ALA A 280 -16.56 -12.57 -1.33
C ALA A 280 -15.78 -12.48 -0.02
N ALA A 281 -15.86 -11.33 0.64
CA ALA A 281 -15.43 -11.17 2.03
C ALA A 281 -16.19 -12.18 2.91
N LYS A 282 -15.49 -12.90 3.78
CA LYS A 282 -16.11 -13.80 4.75
C LYS A 282 -16.10 -13.12 6.10
N VAL A 283 -17.26 -12.73 6.61
CA VAL A 283 -17.39 -12.02 7.87
C VAL A 283 -18.27 -12.82 8.82
N LEU A 284 -17.78 -13.06 10.03
CA LEU A 284 -18.55 -13.63 11.12
C LEU A 284 -18.75 -12.56 12.19
N VAL A 285 -19.99 -12.37 12.63
CA VAL A 285 -20.35 -11.50 13.75
C VAL A 285 -20.89 -12.37 14.88
N LEU A 286 -20.09 -12.57 15.93
CA LEU A 286 -20.45 -13.29 17.14
C LEU A 286 -21.03 -12.32 18.16
N LEU A 287 -22.28 -12.54 18.56
CA LEU A 287 -22.97 -11.80 19.60
C LEU A 287 -23.24 -12.70 20.80
N THR A 288 -22.72 -12.36 21.99
CA THR A 288 -22.94 -13.16 23.20
C THR A 288 -22.81 -12.31 24.47
N ASP A 289 -23.60 -12.60 25.50
CA ASP A 289 -23.40 -12.09 26.85
C ASP A 289 -22.69 -13.10 27.76
N GLY A 290 -22.54 -14.33 27.26
CA GLY A 290 -22.17 -15.49 28.04
C GLY A 290 -20.67 -15.74 28.11
N ARG A 291 -20.34 -16.79 28.87
CA ARG A 291 -18.99 -17.34 28.98
C ARG A 291 -19.07 -18.76 28.43
N SER A 292 -18.26 -19.06 27.41
CA SER A 292 -18.22 -20.44 26.92
C SER A 292 -17.77 -21.38 28.03
N ARG A 293 -18.17 -22.65 27.92
CA ARG A 293 -17.71 -23.71 28.82
C ARG A 293 -16.20 -23.93 28.73
N SER A 294 -15.57 -23.58 27.59
CA SER A 294 -14.14 -23.79 27.37
C SER A 294 -13.53 -22.74 26.44
N GLU A 295 -12.94 -21.69 27.04
CA GLU A 295 -12.21 -20.62 26.34
C GLU A 295 -11.15 -21.15 25.37
N ALA A 296 -10.34 -22.14 25.78
CA ALA A 296 -9.32 -22.73 24.91
C ALA A 296 -9.90 -23.36 23.63
N LYS A 297 -11.11 -23.95 23.72
CA LYS A 297 -11.80 -24.54 22.56
C LYS A 297 -12.41 -23.45 21.69
N THR A 298 -13.02 -22.43 22.29
CA THR A 298 -13.53 -21.25 21.55
C THR A 298 -12.41 -20.62 20.72
N VAL A 299 -11.26 -20.33 21.34
CA VAL A 299 -10.11 -19.72 20.67
C VAL A 299 -9.56 -20.62 19.56
N ALA A 300 -9.47 -21.93 19.80
CA ALA A 300 -9.01 -22.88 18.78
C ALA A 300 -9.97 -22.95 17.57
N ALA A 301 -11.29 -22.92 17.81
CA ALA A 301 -12.29 -22.90 16.74
C ALA A 301 -12.25 -21.59 15.95
N ALA A 302 -12.17 -20.45 16.65
CA ALA A 302 -12.02 -19.13 16.03
C ALA A 302 -10.74 -19.06 15.18
N LYS A 303 -9.61 -19.61 15.67
CA LYS A 303 -8.37 -19.66 14.90
C LYS A 303 -8.55 -20.39 13.56
N LYS A 304 -9.25 -21.54 13.54
CA LYS A 304 -9.49 -22.28 12.28
C LYS A 304 -10.31 -21.47 11.27
N LEU A 305 -11.27 -20.68 11.74
CA LEU A 305 -12.03 -19.76 10.89
C LEU A 305 -11.16 -18.62 10.35
N LYS A 306 -10.32 -18.01 11.22
CA LYS A 306 -9.35 -16.99 10.80
C LYS A 306 -8.36 -17.52 9.76
N ASP A 307 -7.87 -18.76 9.95
CA ASP A 307 -7.01 -19.45 8.99
C ASP A 307 -7.71 -19.70 7.64
N MET A 308 -9.05 -19.69 7.58
CA MET A 308 -9.86 -19.77 6.35
C MET A 308 -10.18 -18.39 5.72
N GLY A 309 -9.59 -17.32 6.23
CA GLY A 309 -9.81 -15.94 5.76
C GLY A 309 -11.12 -15.35 6.25
N VAL A 310 -11.70 -15.87 7.35
CA VAL A 310 -12.90 -15.29 7.95
C VAL A 310 -12.49 -14.19 8.93
N THR A 311 -13.00 -12.98 8.70
CA THR A 311 -12.89 -11.87 9.66
C THR A 311 -13.94 -12.04 10.75
N ILE A 312 -13.51 -12.17 12.00
CA ILE A 312 -14.38 -12.42 13.14
C ILE A 312 -14.53 -11.14 13.97
N PHE A 313 -15.74 -10.62 14.03
CA PHE A 313 -16.17 -9.66 15.02
C PHE A 313 -16.77 -10.38 16.22
N THR A 314 -16.37 -9.98 17.42
CA THR A 314 -16.95 -10.46 18.67
C THR A 314 -17.53 -9.28 19.43
N ILE A 315 -18.78 -9.41 19.85
CA ILE A 315 -19.50 -8.39 20.57
C ILE A 315 -20.00 -9.03 21.85
N GLY A 316 -19.36 -8.63 22.94
CA GLY A 316 -19.72 -9.02 24.27
C GLY A 316 -20.68 -8.01 24.88
N VAL A 317 -21.79 -8.45 25.46
CA VAL A 317 -22.79 -7.55 26.06
C VAL A 317 -22.93 -7.80 27.56
N VAL A 318 -23.08 -6.74 28.35
CA VAL A 318 -23.23 -6.73 29.81
C VAL A 318 -21.99 -7.24 30.56
N ASN A 319 -21.73 -8.55 30.56
CA ASN A 319 -20.63 -9.15 31.34
C ASN A 319 -20.02 -10.41 30.67
N PRO A 320 -19.54 -10.30 29.42
CA PRO A 320 -18.94 -11.40 28.68
C PRO A 320 -17.59 -11.83 29.29
N ARG A 321 -17.09 -13.02 28.90
CA ARG A 321 -15.68 -13.36 29.14
C ARG A 321 -14.80 -12.63 28.12
N LYS A 322 -14.29 -11.45 28.49
CA LYS A 322 -13.52 -10.59 27.57
C LYS A 322 -12.28 -11.25 26.99
N SER A 323 -11.51 -11.99 27.78
CA SER A 323 -10.29 -12.68 27.31
C SER A 323 -10.59 -13.65 26.16
N GLU A 324 -11.69 -14.39 26.28
CA GLU A 324 -12.16 -15.35 25.29
C GLU A 324 -12.57 -14.64 23.99
N LEU A 325 -13.40 -13.60 24.09
CA LEU A 325 -13.89 -12.86 22.92
C LEU A 325 -12.75 -12.11 22.21
N MET A 326 -11.86 -11.45 22.98
CA MET A 326 -10.67 -10.81 22.43
C MET A 326 -9.79 -11.81 21.68
N ALA A 327 -9.48 -12.97 22.26
CA ALA A 327 -8.65 -13.97 21.57
C ALA A 327 -9.33 -14.60 20.33
N SER A 328 -10.66 -14.60 20.32
CA SER A 328 -11.46 -15.14 19.21
C SER A 328 -11.62 -14.14 18.06
N ALA A 329 -11.66 -12.84 18.35
CA ALA A 329 -11.73 -11.77 17.35
C ALA A 329 -10.54 -11.80 16.38
N SER A 330 -10.75 -11.20 15.20
CA SER A 330 -9.65 -10.91 14.26
C SER A 330 -8.84 -9.71 14.72
N GLU A 331 -7.59 -9.61 14.27
CA GLU A 331 -6.78 -8.43 14.57
C GLU A 331 -7.13 -7.25 13.64
N PRO A 332 -7.03 -5.99 14.11
CA PRO A 332 -6.69 -5.62 15.48
C PRO A 332 -7.87 -5.81 16.44
N ASN A 333 -7.60 -6.28 17.66
CA ASN A 333 -8.67 -6.51 18.66
C ASN A 333 -9.49 -5.25 18.98
N CYS A 334 -8.89 -4.06 18.91
CA CYS A 334 -9.59 -2.81 19.22
C CYS A 334 -10.71 -2.45 18.23
N THR A 335 -10.78 -3.08 17.05
CA THR A 335 -11.88 -2.89 16.08
C THR A 335 -12.82 -4.09 16.02
N HIS A 336 -12.30 -5.30 16.26
CA HIS A 336 -13.05 -6.54 16.10
C HIS A 336 -13.59 -7.12 17.41
N PHE A 337 -13.18 -6.58 18.56
CA PHE A 337 -13.78 -6.88 19.85
C PHE A 337 -14.49 -5.64 20.41
N ILE A 338 -15.79 -5.77 20.63
CA ILE A 338 -16.63 -4.72 21.22
C ILE A 338 -17.20 -5.21 22.55
N ASP A 339 -16.96 -4.45 23.63
CA ASP A 339 -17.52 -4.69 24.96
C ASP A 339 -18.63 -3.66 25.27
N LEU A 340 -19.89 -4.08 25.16
CA LEU A 340 -21.06 -3.25 25.39
C LEU A 340 -21.59 -3.44 26.81
N LYS A 341 -22.13 -2.35 27.39
CA LYS A 341 -22.79 -2.39 28.71
C LYS A 341 -24.26 -2.74 28.61
N SER A 342 -24.92 -2.37 27.50
CA SER A 342 -26.31 -2.68 27.23
C SER A 342 -26.49 -3.18 25.80
N TYR A 343 -27.53 -4.01 25.61
CA TYR A 343 -28.04 -4.36 24.28
C TYR A 343 -28.61 -3.15 23.53
N ASP A 344 -28.88 -2.04 24.21
CA ASP A 344 -29.36 -0.80 23.56
C ASP A 344 -28.26 -0.05 22.79
N ASP A 345 -26.98 -0.35 23.07
CA ASP A 345 -25.82 0.32 22.46
C ASP A 345 -25.28 -0.42 21.21
N ILE A 346 -25.90 -1.53 20.84
CA ILE A 346 -25.39 -2.49 19.85
C ILE A 346 -25.35 -1.93 18.43
N ASP A 347 -26.14 -0.91 18.12
CA ASP A 347 -26.19 -0.31 16.77
C ASP A 347 -24.92 0.49 16.39
N PHE A 348 -24.01 0.75 17.35
CA PHE A 348 -22.76 1.47 17.09
C PHE A 348 -21.88 0.81 16.01
N ILE A 349 -21.93 -0.51 15.90
CA ILE A 349 -21.00 -1.30 15.09
C ILE A 349 -21.47 -1.55 13.66
N VAL A 350 -22.69 -1.12 13.32
CA VAL A 350 -23.26 -1.25 11.97
C VAL A 350 -22.28 -0.69 10.93
N LYS A 351 -21.65 0.44 11.25
CA LYS A 351 -20.69 1.11 10.37
C LYS A 351 -19.33 0.41 10.29
N GLU A 352 -18.86 -0.19 11.38
CA GLU A 352 -17.60 -0.94 11.39
C GLU A 352 -17.74 -2.22 10.55
N ILE A 353 -18.85 -2.94 10.74
CA ILE A 353 -19.20 -4.11 9.93
C ILE A 353 -19.35 -3.69 8.47
N LYS A 354 -20.07 -2.59 8.18
CA LYS A 354 -20.17 -2.00 6.83
C LYS A 354 -18.79 -1.76 6.21
N THR A 355 -17.85 -1.22 6.96
CA THR A 355 -16.50 -0.89 6.44
C THR A 355 -15.68 -2.13 6.11
N GLU A 356 -15.80 -3.19 6.90
CA GLU A 356 -15.17 -4.47 6.58
C GLU A 356 -15.86 -5.21 5.43
N THR A 357 -17.14 -4.94 5.12
CA THR A 357 -17.78 -5.47 3.89
C THR A 357 -17.07 -5.06 2.61
N CYS A 358 -16.39 -3.91 2.63
CA CYS A 358 -15.68 -3.32 1.50
C CYS A 358 -14.30 -3.95 1.28
N LYS A 359 -13.85 -4.78 2.22
CA LYS A 359 -12.51 -5.37 2.27
C LYS A 359 -12.70 -6.87 2.26
N ALA A 360 -12.80 -7.46 1.07
CA ALA A 360 -12.55 -8.90 1.00
C ALA A 360 -11.12 -9.10 1.51
N VAL A 361 -10.91 -9.99 2.48
CA VAL A 361 -9.56 -10.43 2.81
C VAL A 361 -9.46 -11.81 2.20
N LEU A 362 -8.72 -11.91 1.09
CA LEU A 362 -8.41 -13.19 0.47
C LEU A 362 -7.13 -13.75 1.08
N ILE A 363 -7.08 -15.05 1.36
CA ILE A 363 -5.83 -15.77 1.59
C ILE A 363 -5.49 -16.46 0.27
N ALA A 364 -4.57 -15.89 -0.52
CA ALA A 364 -4.04 -16.57 -1.70
C ALA A 364 -2.96 -17.58 -1.26
N GLU A 365 -3.32 -18.87 -1.22
CA GLU A 365 -2.32 -19.95 -1.12
C GLU A 365 -1.69 -20.23 -2.50
N ASN A 366 -0.42 -20.65 -2.51
CA ASN A 366 0.38 -20.88 -3.73
C ASN A 366 -0.42 -21.47 -4.89
N GLY A 367 -0.50 -20.72 -6.01
CA GLY A 367 -1.05 -21.20 -7.28
C GLY A 367 -2.57 -21.06 -7.47
N VAL A 368 -3.28 -20.33 -6.60
CA VAL A 368 -4.70 -20.03 -6.84
C VAL A 368 -4.84 -18.69 -7.56
N ASP A 369 -5.01 -18.75 -8.88
CA ASP A 369 -5.39 -17.59 -9.69
C ASP A 369 -6.80 -17.11 -9.31
N LEU A 370 -6.96 -15.81 -9.08
CA LEU A 370 -8.26 -15.20 -8.85
C LEU A 370 -8.95 -15.06 -10.19
N SER A 371 -9.85 -15.97 -10.54
CA SER A 371 -10.51 -15.99 -11.85
C SER A 371 -11.99 -15.61 -11.77
N ASN A 372 -12.50 -14.97 -12.83
CA ASN A 372 -13.91 -14.59 -13.02
C ASN A 372 -14.44 -13.64 -11.92
N ASN A 373 -13.62 -12.69 -11.46
CA ASN A 373 -14.08 -11.71 -10.48
C ASN A 373 -14.99 -10.67 -11.14
N PRO A 374 -16.24 -10.52 -10.71
CA PRO A 374 -17.17 -9.60 -11.35
C PRO A 374 -16.81 -8.15 -11.04
N ILE A 375 -16.81 -7.33 -12.10
CA ILE A 375 -16.74 -5.87 -12.02
C ILE A 375 -18.17 -5.35 -11.86
N PRO A 376 -18.41 -4.32 -11.02
CA PRO A 376 -19.74 -3.73 -10.88
C PRO A 376 -20.33 -3.33 -12.24
N LYS A 377 -21.64 -3.55 -12.42
CA LYS A 377 -22.37 -3.08 -13.60
C LYS A 377 -22.53 -1.55 -13.61
N THR A 378 -22.35 -0.92 -12.46
CA THR A 378 -22.37 0.54 -12.26
C THR A 378 -20.99 1.14 -12.53
N ASN A 379 -20.92 2.46 -12.70
CA ASN A 379 -19.64 3.18 -12.82
C ASN A 379 -18.91 3.39 -11.49
N LYS A 380 -19.51 2.96 -10.37
CA LYS A 380 -18.90 3.14 -9.06
C LYS A 380 -17.72 2.17 -8.92
N PRO A 381 -16.56 2.64 -8.44
CA PRO A 381 -15.42 1.75 -8.20
C PRO A 381 -15.74 0.78 -7.05
N LYS A 382 -15.41 -0.49 -7.26
CA LYS A 382 -15.41 -1.52 -6.22
C LYS A 382 -13.97 -1.76 -5.78
N GLU A 383 -13.73 -1.54 -4.50
CA GLU A 383 -12.48 -1.87 -3.84
C GLU A 383 -12.52 -3.31 -3.30
N GLN A 384 -11.38 -3.99 -3.38
CA GLN A 384 -11.22 -5.35 -2.90
C GLN A 384 -9.79 -5.52 -2.38
N VAL A 385 -9.64 -5.90 -1.13
CA VAL A 385 -8.32 -6.20 -0.54
C VAL A 385 -7.98 -7.68 -0.80
N VAL A 386 -6.71 -8.04 -0.81
CA VAL A 386 -6.24 -9.41 -1.02
C VAL A 386 -4.97 -9.62 -0.20
N ASP A 387 -4.97 -10.57 0.74
CA ASP A 387 -3.79 -10.95 1.51
C ASP A 387 -3.04 -12.08 0.79
N VAL A 388 -1.81 -11.79 0.40
CA VAL A 388 -0.95 -12.72 -0.33
C VAL A 388 -0.03 -13.40 0.69
N THR A 389 -0.55 -14.43 1.36
CA THR A 389 0.04 -15.00 2.59
C THR A 389 1.04 -16.13 2.34
N LYS A 390 1.06 -16.79 1.17
CA LYS A 390 2.01 -17.90 0.88
C LYS A 390 2.96 -17.69 -0.29
N THR A 391 2.77 -16.66 -1.12
CA THR A 391 3.43 -16.55 -2.44
C THR A 391 4.89 -16.08 -2.42
N ILE A 392 5.48 -15.78 -1.25
CA ILE A 392 6.87 -15.28 -1.15
C ILE A 392 7.79 -16.25 -0.40
N GLN A 393 7.47 -17.55 -0.46
CA GLN A 393 8.43 -18.60 -0.08
C GLN A 393 9.43 -18.92 -1.20
N SER A 394 9.16 -18.49 -2.43
CA SER A 394 10.10 -18.59 -3.56
C SER A 394 11.31 -17.68 -3.34
N ASN A 395 12.52 -18.19 -3.61
CA ASN A 395 13.77 -17.41 -3.53
C ASN A 395 13.97 -16.46 -4.73
N SER A 396 13.01 -16.47 -5.64
CA SER A 396 12.99 -15.83 -6.94
C SER A 396 11.67 -15.05 -7.03
N GLY A 397 11.65 -13.74 -7.28
CA GLY A 397 10.45 -12.89 -7.13
C GLY A 397 9.12 -13.38 -7.76
N THR A 398 8.03 -12.69 -7.50
CA THR A 398 6.69 -13.08 -7.98
C THR A 398 6.18 -12.06 -8.99
N ILE A 399 5.68 -12.51 -10.13
CA ILE A 399 4.97 -11.65 -11.09
C ILE A 399 3.47 -11.81 -10.83
N ILE A 400 2.78 -10.70 -10.63
CA ILE A 400 1.33 -10.66 -10.48
C ILE A 400 0.77 -10.04 -11.75
N THR A 401 0.00 -10.79 -12.51
CA THR A 401 -0.62 -10.32 -13.75
C THR A 401 -2.12 -10.10 -13.54
N VAL A 402 -2.62 -8.95 -13.98
CA VAL A 402 -4.03 -8.56 -13.87
C VAL A 402 -4.59 -8.41 -15.28
N SER A 403 -5.51 -9.28 -15.65
CA SER A 403 -6.23 -9.22 -16.93
C SER A 403 -7.67 -8.78 -16.70
N VAL A 404 -8.19 -7.94 -17.59
CA VAL A 404 -9.53 -7.36 -17.43
C VAL A 404 -10.36 -7.63 -18.67
N GLN A 405 -11.66 -7.84 -18.49
CA GLN A 405 -12.65 -7.89 -19.54
C GLN A 405 -13.69 -6.81 -19.27
N CYS A 406 -13.77 -5.81 -20.16
CA CYS A 406 -14.72 -4.70 -20.10
C CYS A 406 -14.68 -3.85 -18.82
N GLY A 407 -13.50 -3.42 -18.42
CA GLY A 407 -13.35 -2.56 -17.27
C GLY A 407 -11.98 -1.93 -17.19
N GLU A 408 -11.76 -1.25 -16.09
CA GLU A 408 -10.47 -0.74 -15.66
C GLU A 408 -10.23 -1.22 -14.24
N VAL A 409 -9.03 -1.71 -13.99
CA VAL A 409 -8.60 -2.21 -12.69
C VAL A 409 -7.29 -1.52 -12.30
N THR A 410 -7.23 -0.93 -11.13
CA THR A 410 -6.01 -0.44 -10.51
C THR A 410 -5.64 -1.37 -9.36
N VAL A 411 -4.39 -1.79 -9.28
CA VAL A 411 -3.90 -2.62 -8.18
C VAL A 411 -2.79 -1.89 -7.46
N TYR A 412 -2.93 -1.75 -6.15
CA TYR A 412 -1.90 -1.30 -5.22
C TYR A 412 -1.36 -2.50 -4.46
N GLY A 413 -0.06 -2.55 -4.21
CA GLY A 413 0.57 -3.60 -3.42
C GLY A 413 1.53 -3.01 -2.40
N ALA A 414 1.60 -3.58 -1.20
CA ALA A 414 2.58 -3.17 -0.20
C ALA A 414 2.88 -4.27 0.83
N TYR A 415 4.07 -4.19 1.41
CA TYR A 415 4.46 -5.01 2.55
C TYR A 415 3.95 -4.42 3.86
N ASN A 416 3.40 -5.27 4.73
CA ASN A 416 2.99 -4.91 6.09
C ASN A 416 2.01 -3.73 6.17
N ASN A 417 1.33 -3.42 5.06
CA ASN A 417 0.19 -2.52 5.02
C ASN A 417 -1.01 -3.32 4.58
N SER A 418 -1.87 -3.67 5.54
CA SER A 418 -3.04 -4.56 5.38
C SER A 418 -3.99 -4.20 4.23
N GLN A 419 -3.98 -2.95 3.76
CA GLN A 419 -4.84 -2.43 2.69
C GLN A 419 -4.07 -1.30 2.03
N PRO A 420 -3.21 -1.61 1.06
CA PRO A 420 -2.54 -0.61 0.24
C PRO A 420 -3.58 0.29 -0.42
N SER A 421 -3.24 1.54 -0.67
CA SER A 421 -4.18 2.47 -1.31
C SER A 421 -3.41 3.51 -2.10
N LEU A 422 -4.11 4.38 -2.84
CA LEU A 422 -3.47 5.52 -3.52
C LEU A 422 -2.59 6.36 -2.59
N ALA A 423 -2.93 6.42 -1.30
CA ALA A 423 -2.21 7.18 -0.30
C ALA A 423 -1.03 6.43 0.33
N SER A 424 -0.98 5.11 0.24
CA SER A 424 0.07 4.30 0.86
C SER A 424 0.26 2.98 0.12
N TYR A 425 1.29 2.90 -0.73
CA TYR A 425 1.61 1.71 -1.51
C TYR A 425 3.11 1.62 -1.83
N ASP A 426 3.61 0.39 -2.04
CA ASP A 426 4.96 0.12 -2.52
C ASP A 426 4.99 -0.15 -4.03
N TYR A 427 3.92 -0.77 -4.55
CA TYR A 427 3.76 -1.18 -5.94
C TYR A 427 2.40 -0.73 -6.47
N MET A 428 2.32 -0.40 -7.77
CA MET A 428 1.06 -0.03 -8.42
C MET A 428 1.06 -0.47 -9.89
N THR A 429 -0.08 -0.94 -10.39
CA THR A 429 -0.32 -1.16 -11.82
C THR A 429 -1.76 -0.83 -12.18
N ASN A 430 -1.99 -0.56 -13.47
CA ASN A 430 -3.33 -0.38 -14.04
C ASN A 430 -3.52 -1.40 -15.15
N ALA A 431 -4.72 -1.97 -15.24
CA ALA A 431 -5.10 -2.95 -16.22
C ALA A 431 -6.41 -2.56 -16.91
N THR A 432 -6.48 -2.76 -18.22
CA THR A 432 -7.69 -2.63 -19.03
C THR A 432 -7.86 -3.86 -19.91
N ASP A 433 -8.99 -3.93 -20.61
CA ASP A 433 -9.29 -4.93 -21.63
C ASP A 433 -8.23 -5.05 -22.73
N THR A 434 -7.53 -3.96 -23.04
CA THR A 434 -6.48 -3.92 -24.07
C THR A 434 -5.06 -3.99 -23.51
N ASN A 435 -4.88 -3.81 -22.20
CA ASN A 435 -3.56 -3.70 -21.59
C ASN A 435 -3.55 -4.35 -20.20
N PRO A 436 -3.08 -5.61 -20.07
CA PRO A 436 -2.94 -6.27 -18.78
C PRO A 436 -1.95 -5.52 -17.86
N GLY A 437 -2.29 -5.41 -16.58
CA GLY A 437 -1.41 -4.85 -15.55
C GLY A 437 -0.44 -5.91 -15.04
N LYS A 438 0.78 -5.50 -14.67
CA LYS A 438 1.80 -6.39 -14.09
C LYS A 438 2.48 -5.73 -12.89
N LEU A 439 2.65 -6.49 -11.81
CA LEU A 439 3.50 -6.14 -10.66
C LEU A 439 4.66 -7.13 -10.55
N TYR A 440 5.85 -6.62 -10.34
CA TYR A 440 7.06 -7.41 -10.12
C TYR A 440 7.46 -7.29 -8.65
N ILE A 441 7.11 -8.31 -7.86
CA ILE A 441 7.29 -8.31 -6.41
C ILE A 441 8.59 -9.02 -6.08
N VAL A 442 9.47 -8.35 -5.34
CA VAL A 442 10.75 -8.89 -4.91
C VAL A 442 10.65 -9.31 -3.45
N LYS A 443 11.20 -10.47 -3.10
CA LYS A 443 11.21 -11.00 -1.73
C LYS A 443 11.84 -9.98 -0.75
N PRO A 444 11.18 -9.70 0.40
CA PRO A 444 11.74 -8.81 1.41
C PRO A 444 12.82 -9.52 2.24
N THR A 445 13.75 -8.76 2.81
CA THR A 445 14.85 -9.28 3.65
C THR A 445 14.37 -9.81 5.01
N TYR A 446 13.15 -9.44 5.43
CA TYR A 446 12.53 -9.81 6.70
C TYR A 446 11.18 -10.48 6.43
N PRO A 447 10.66 -11.32 7.35
CA PRO A 447 9.31 -11.84 7.24
C PRO A 447 8.31 -10.68 7.20
N SER A 448 7.70 -10.50 6.03
CA SER A 448 6.69 -9.48 5.78
C SER A 448 5.53 -10.09 5.01
N THR A 449 4.31 -9.70 5.37
CA THR A 449 3.11 -10.09 4.63
C THR A 449 2.89 -9.09 3.50
N PHE A 450 2.61 -9.59 2.30
CA PHE A 450 2.30 -8.74 1.16
C PHE A 450 0.79 -8.65 0.97
N HIS A 451 0.30 -7.43 0.86
CA HIS A 451 -1.11 -7.15 0.67
C HIS A 451 -1.31 -6.47 -0.68
N LEU A 452 -2.46 -6.73 -1.30
CA LEU A 452 -2.92 -6.05 -2.49
C LEU A 452 -4.26 -5.38 -2.23
N THR A 453 -4.50 -4.25 -2.87
CA THR A 453 -5.82 -3.65 -3.01
C THR A 453 -6.11 -3.48 -4.49
N ILE A 454 -7.19 -4.08 -4.93
CA ILE A 454 -7.68 -4.10 -6.31
C ILE A 454 -8.92 -3.21 -6.36
N ILE A 455 -8.84 -2.14 -7.13
CA ILE A 455 -9.97 -1.24 -7.39
C ILE A 455 -10.43 -1.49 -8.82
N SER A 456 -11.66 -1.97 -8.99
CA SER A 456 -12.25 -2.29 -10.29
C SER A 456 -13.43 -1.38 -10.59
N ARG A 457 -13.55 -0.91 -11.84
CA ARG A 457 -14.70 -0.11 -12.27
C ARG A 457 -15.09 -0.44 -13.71
N ARG A 458 -16.37 -0.26 -14.04
CA ARG A 458 -16.85 -0.36 -15.40
C ARG A 458 -16.26 0.78 -16.25
N ARG A 459 -15.76 0.43 -17.42
CA ARG A 459 -15.32 1.40 -18.43
C ARG A 459 -16.50 1.69 -19.37
N ILE A 460 -16.96 2.94 -19.42
CA ILE A 460 -17.90 3.38 -20.46
C ILE A 460 -17.09 3.80 -21.68
N ASP A 461 -16.96 2.91 -22.66
CA ASP A 461 -16.56 3.31 -24.02
C ASP A 461 -17.83 3.42 -24.89
N PRO A 462 -18.15 4.62 -25.42
CA PRO A 462 -19.32 4.82 -26.28
C PRO A 462 -19.25 4.04 -27.62
N ARG A 463 -18.13 3.39 -27.95
CA ARG A 463 -17.96 2.56 -29.16
C ARG A 463 -18.19 1.06 -28.94
N ILE A 464 -18.39 0.61 -27.69
CA ILE A 464 -18.55 -0.81 -27.36
C ILE A 464 -19.97 -1.02 -26.80
N SER A 465 -20.90 -1.41 -27.66
CA SER A 465 -22.34 -1.49 -27.33
C SER A 465 -22.76 -2.76 -26.58
N THR A 466 -21.90 -3.76 -26.38
CA THR A 466 -22.26 -5.00 -25.70
C THR A 466 -21.14 -5.53 -24.82
N CYS A 467 -21.15 -5.14 -23.54
CA CYS A 467 -20.48 -5.94 -22.52
C CYS A 467 -21.49 -6.40 -21.47
N HIS A 468 -21.81 -7.70 -21.52
CA HIS A 468 -22.83 -8.30 -20.66
C HIS A 468 -22.27 -8.86 -19.34
N ASN A 469 -20.96 -9.09 -19.25
CA ASN A 469 -20.34 -9.63 -18.05
C ASN A 469 -18.91 -9.10 -17.83
N PRO A 470 -18.75 -7.88 -17.26
CA PRO A 470 -17.44 -7.31 -17.01
C PRO A 470 -16.77 -8.04 -15.84
N GLN A 471 -15.52 -8.48 -16.01
CA GLN A 471 -14.80 -9.29 -15.03
C GLN A 471 -13.28 -9.09 -15.10
N TYR A 472 -12.55 -9.50 -14.07
CA TYR A 472 -11.09 -9.49 -14.06
C TYR A 472 -10.50 -10.77 -13.46
N ASN A 473 -9.26 -11.08 -13.86
CA ASN A 473 -8.47 -12.18 -13.32
C ASN A 473 -7.14 -11.66 -12.77
N VAL A 474 -6.65 -12.26 -11.69
CA VAL A 474 -5.32 -12.02 -11.12
C VAL A 474 -4.58 -13.35 -11.06
N SER A 475 -3.46 -13.47 -11.75
CA SER A 475 -2.59 -14.65 -11.69
C SER A 475 -1.30 -14.37 -10.93
N PHE A 476 -0.81 -15.40 -10.26
CA PHE A 476 0.43 -15.34 -9.48
C PHE A 476 1.46 -16.30 -10.06
N GLU A 477 2.50 -15.75 -10.68
CA GLU A 477 3.57 -16.53 -11.28
C GLU A 477 4.83 -16.42 -10.42
N ALA A 478 5.18 -17.51 -9.73
CA ALA A 478 6.46 -17.63 -9.02
C ALA A 478 7.60 -17.76 -10.05
N THR A 479 8.64 -16.94 -9.94
CA THR A 479 9.79 -17.01 -10.87
C THR A 479 10.83 -18.05 -10.45
N ASP A 480 10.43 -19.21 -9.90
CA ASP A 480 11.42 -20.21 -9.50
C ASP A 480 12.14 -20.82 -10.72
N ALA A 481 13.47 -20.72 -10.68
CA ALA A 481 14.45 -21.27 -11.62
C ALA A 481 14.44 -20.67 -13.04
N SER A 482 15.32 -19.69 -13.25
CA SER A 482 15.77 -19.17 -14.56
C SER A 482 14.66 -18.62 -15.44
N ILE A 483 14.73 -17.33 -15.79
CA ILE A 483 13.99 -16.81 -16.94
C ILE A 483 14.47 -17.59 -18.18
N LYS A 484 13.78 -18.69 -18.52
CA LYS A 484 13.93 -19.40 -19.78
C LYS A 484 12.95 -18.76 -20.75
N VAL A 485 13.46 -17.83 -21.55
CA VAL A 485 12.70 -17.27 -22.65
C VAL A 485 12.46 -18.42 -23.66
N LYS A 486 11.20 -18.82 -23.85
CA LYS A 486 10.76 -19.77 -24.88
C LYS A 486 10.10 -18.98 -26.02
N CYS A 487 10.36 -19.38 -27.25
CA CYS A 487 9.83 -18.75 -28.46
C CYS A 487 8.87 -19.74 -29.15
N ALA A 488 7.70 -19.27 -29.60
CA ALA A 488 6.75 -20.09 -30.33
C ALA A 488 6.98 -19.91 -31.84
N GLN A 489 7.29 -21.00 -32.54
CA GLN A 489 7.47 -21.01 -33.98
C GLN A 489 6.56 -22.08 -34.58
N ASN A 490 5.70 -21.71 -35.54
CA ASN A 490 4.74 -22.60 -36.20
C ASN A 490 3.87 -23.44 -35.24
N ASN A 491 3.32 -22.80 -34.21
CA ASN A 491 2.44 -23.42 -33.20
C ASN A 491 3.03 -24.63 -32.43
N LYS A 492 4.36 -24.71 -32.30
CA LYS A 492 5.02 -25.54 -31.28
C LYS A 492 6.00 -24.70 -30.45
N GLU A 493 6.11 -25.01 -29.17
CA GLU A 493 7.07 -24.37 -28.25
C GLU A 493 8.52 -24.81 -28.58
N VAL A 494 9.43 -23.84 -28.72
CA VAL A 494 10.86 -24.08 -28.96
C VAL A 494 11.74 -23.16 -28.08
N LEU A 495 13.01 -23.53 -27.87
CA LEU A 495 14.00 -22.68 -27.20
C LEU A 495 14.49 -21.58 -28.15
N CYS A 496 14.50 -20.32 -27.69
CA CYS A 496 14.83 -19.16 -28.54
C CYS A 496 16.27 -19.23 -29.09
N SER A 497 16.43 -18.82 -30.36
CA SER A 497 17.72 -18.73 -31.03
C SER A 497 18.45 -17.41 -30.71
N SER A 498 19.72 -17.29 -31.10
CA SER A 498 20.50 -16.06 -30.91
C SER A 498 20.00 -14.86 -31.71
N ASP A 499 19.22 -15.09 -32.77
CA ASP A 499 18.65 -14.00 -33.58
C ASP A 499 17.38 -13.43 -32.95
N ASP A 500 16.61 -14.24 -32.21
CA ASP A 500 15.43 -13.80 -31.45
C ASP A 500 15.79 -12.90 -30.26
N LEU A 501 17.00 -13.06 -29.71
CA LEU A 501 17.54 -12.24 -28.62
C LEU A 501 18.04 -10.85 -29.09
N LYS A 502 18.28 -10.65 -30.40
CA LYS A 502 18.75 -9.37 -30.96
C LYS A 502 17.69 -8.27 -30.93
N ASP A 503 16.41 -8.64 -31.03
CA ASP A 503 15.30 -7.69 -30.92
C ASP A 503 15.03 -7.25 -29.47
N VAL A 504 15.40 -8.08 -28.49
CA VAL A 504 15.22 -7.80 -27.06
C VAL A 504 16.38 -7.01 -26.45
N LEU A 505 17.61 -7.25 -26.92
CA LEU A 505 18.84 -6.68 -26.33
C LEU A 505 19.38 -5.44 -27.07
N GLY A 506 18.70 -5.01 -28.14
CA GLY A 506 19.08 -3.83 -28.93
C GLY A 506 20.05 -4.14 -30.06
N LYS A 507 19.85 -3.47 -31.20
CA LYS A 507 20.38 -3.82 -32.54
C LYS A 507 21.91 -3.86 -32.73
N ASN A 508 22.75 -3.61 -31.72
CA ASN A 508 24.21 -3.43 -31.89
C ASN A 508 25.10 -4.33 -31.01
N ILE A 509 24.58 -5.36 -30.36
CA ILE A 509 25.42 -6.28 -29.55
C ILE A 509 25.72 -7.56 -30.34
N GLN A 510 26.99 -7.79 -30.68
CA GLN A 510 27.45 -8.96 -31.44
C GLN A 510 27.56 -10.20 -30.52
N TYR A 511 27.05 -11.35 -30.97
CA TYR A 511 27.03 -12.60 -30.18
C TYR A 511 28.45 -13.13 -29.93
N PRO A 512 28.91 -13.28 -28.67
CA PRO A 512 30.31 -13.57 -28.39
C PRO A 512 30.69 -15.06 -28.46
N CYS A 513 29.74 -16.00 -28.34
CA CYS A 513 30.02 -17.45 -28.37
C CYS A 513 30.06 -18.04 -29.80
N THR A 514 30.73 -17.37 -30.74
CA THR A 514 30.84 -17.86 -32.12
C THR A 514 31.68 -19.14 -32.22
N SER A 515 31.56 -19.86 -33.32
CA SER A 515 32.44 -21.00 -33.64
C SER A 515 33.92 -20.56 -33.69
N GLU A 516 34.18 -19.35 -34.19
CA GLU A 516 35.52 -18.78 -34.31
C GLU A 516 36.15 -18.46 -32.93
N THR A 517 35.39 -17.86 -32.00
CA THR A 517 35.91 -17.56 -30.67
C THR A 517 36.13 -18.82 -29.83
N ARG A 518 35.27 -19.85 -30.00
CA ARG A 518 35.45 -21.17 -29.39
C ARG A 518 36.69 -21.91 -29.90
N GLN A 519 36.96 -21.85 -31.21
CA GLN A 519 38.18 -22.44 -31.79
C GLN A 519 39.46 -21.73 -31.29
N LYS A 520 39.36 -20.43 -30.97
CA LYS A 520 40.44 -19.65 -30.35
C LYS A 520 40.52 -19.80 -28.81
N GLY A 521 39.73 -20.69 -28.20
CA GLY A 521 39.75 -20.95 -26.75
C GLY A 521 39.21 -19.80 -25.89
N GLN A 522 38.39 -18.92 -26.47
CA GLN A 522 37.76 -17.78 -25.80
C GLN A 522 36.32 -18.14 -25.38
N PHE A 523 36.15 -18.46 -24.10
CA PHE A 523 34.86 -18.90 -23.54
C PHE A 523 34.24 -17.86 -22.58
N PHE A 524 34.91 -16.75 -22.31
CA PHE A 524 34.45 -15.76 -21.34
C PHE A 524 34.61 -14.35 -21.89
N PHE A 525 33.55 -13.54 -21.82
CA PHE A 525 33.48 -12.22 -22.44
C PHE A 525 32.91 -11.20 -21.47
N PRO A 526 33.39 -9.94 -21.46
CA PRO A 526 32.86 -8.92 -20.59
C PRO A 526 31.40 -8.59 -20.92
N TYR A 527 30.59 -8.34 -19.89
CA TYR A 527 29.21 -7.90 -20.07
C TYR A 527 29.17 -6.37 -20.29
N PRO A 528 28.44 -5.86 -21.31
CA PRO A 528 28.38 -4.44 -21.59
C PRO A 528 27.82 -3.64 -20.41
N ASN A 529 28.52 -2.58 -20.01
CA ASN A 529 28.09 -1.61 -19.01
C ASN A 529 27.82 -2.20 -17.59
N GLN A 530 28.23 -3.44 -17.30
CA GLN A 530 28.14 -4.04 -15.97
C GLN A 530 29.39 -4.88 -15.67
N ALA A 531 30.41 -4.24 -15.11
CA ALA A 531 31.73 -4.84 -14.89
C ALA A 531 31.73 -6.03 -13.91
N GLY A 532 30.70 -6.17 -13.07
CA GLY A 532 30.50 -7.32 -12.17
C GLY A 532 29.80 -8.52 -12.83
N LYS A 533 29.63 -8.51 -14.17
CA LYS A 533 29.05 -9.60 -14.94
C LYS A 533 29.92 -9.94 -16.15
N TYR A 534 29.84 -11.19 -16.59
CA TYR A 534 30.46 -11.65 -17.82
C TYR A 534 29.60 -12.71 -18.51
N PHE A 535 29.78 -12.88 -19.81
CA PHE A 535 29.21 -13.98 -20.56
C PHE A 535 30.15 -15.19 -20.49
N ALA A 536 29.61 -16.35 -20.16
CA ALA A 536 30.28 -17.64 -20.23
C ALA A 536 29.67 -18.47 -21.36
N CYS A 537 30.54 -19.00 -22.22
CA CYS A 537 30.20 -19.88 -23.32
C CYS A 537 30.64 -21.30 -22.95
N ASP A 538 29.77 -22.29 -23.14
CA ASP A 538 30.20 -23.67 -23.08
C ASP A 538 30.77 -24.16 -24.44
N SER A 539 31.29 -25.39 -24.45
CA SER A 539 31.86 -26.02 -25.65
C SER A 539 30.85 -26.15 -26.81
N THR A 540 29.55 -26.18 -26.50
CA THR A 540 28.46 -26.27 -27.49
C THR A 540 28.07 -24.91 -28.06
N GLY A 541 28.55 -23.81 -27.47
CA GLY A 541 28.27 -22.44 -27.90
C GLY A 541 27.09 -21.82 -27.17
N LYS A 542 26.61 -22.43 -26.08
CA LYS A 542 25.53 -21.90 -25.25
C LYS A 542 26.06 -20.76 -24.37
N LEU A 543 25.37 -19.62 -24.39
CA LEU A 543 25.72 -18.43 -23.64
C LEU A 543 24.98 -18.38 -22.29
N THR A 544 25.72 -18.13 -21.22
CA THR A 544 25.21 -17.92 -19.86
C THR A 544 25.75 -16.61 -19.31
N ILE A 545 24.92 -15.81 -18.63
CA ILE A 545 25.41 -14.61 -17.92
C ILE A 545 25.80 -15.01 -16.51
N VAL A 546 27.05 -14.72 -16.14
CA VAL A 546 27.63 -15.08 -14.84
C VAL A 546 28.01 -13.81 -14.08
N LEU A 547 27.73 -13.80 -12.78
CA LEU A 547 28.04 -12.70 -11.86
C LEU A 547 29.37 -12.98 -11.14
N CYS A 548 30.21 -11.95 -10.99
CA CYS A 548 31.36 -11.99 -10.10
C CYS A 548 30.89 -12.00 -8.64
N VAL A 549 31.65 -12.69 -7.77
CA VAL A 549 31.31 -12.80 -6.35
C VAL A 549 31.78 -11.52 -5.62
N GLY A 550 30.88 -10.87 -4.89
CA GLY A 550 31.20 -9.62 -4.19
C GLY A 550 31.31 -8.40 -5.12
N LYS A 551 32.06 -7.36 -4.73
CA LYS A 551 32.27 -6.12 -5.52
C LYS A 551 33.44 -6.24 -6.51
N GLU A 552 33.65 -7.43 -7.05
CA GLU A 552 34.73 -7.71 -7.99
C GLU A 552 34.31 -7.38 -9.43
N ILE A 553 35.28 -7.03 -10.27
CA ILE A 553 35.07 -6.82 -11.71
C ILE A 553 35.69 -7.96 -12.50
N PHE A 554 35.03 -8.37 -13.58
CA PHE A 554 35.55 -9.38 -14.50
C PHE A 554 36.64 -8.78 -15.38
N ILE A 555 37.86 -9.33 -15.30
CA ILE A 555 39.00 -8.89 -16.12
C ILE A 555 39.16 -9.86 -17.29
N ALA A 556 38.69 -9.45 -18.48
CA ALA A 556 38.62 -10.31 -19.67
C ALA A 556 39.96 -10.95 -20.09
N PRO A 557 41.12 -10.26 -20.05
CA PRO A 557 42.42 -10.89 -20.34
C PRO A 557 42.82 -11.98 -19.33
N LEU A 558 42.41 -11.84 -18.08
CA LEU A 558 42.77 -12.75 -16.98
C LEU A 558 41.74 -13.85 -16.75
N LYS A 559 40.54 -13.75 -17.35
CA LYS A 559 39.41 -14.69 -17.22
C LYS A 559 38.96 -14.90 -15.76
N THR A 560 39.21 -13.93 -14.88
CA THR A 560 38.91 -14.00 -13.45
C THR A 560 38.30 -12.69 -12.95
N CYS A 561 37.47 -12.78 -11.91
CA CYS A 561 37.01 -11.63 -11.15
C CYS A 561 38.10 -11.16 -10.18
N LYS A 562 38.30 -9.83 -10.04
CA LYS A 562 39.25 -9.24 -9.08
C LYS A 562 38.67 -8.01 -8.35
N PRO A 563 39.13 -7.70 -7.13
CA PRO A 563 38.75 -6.49 -6.40
C PRO A 563 39.26 -5.21 -7.09
N VAL A 564 38.52 -4.11 -6.97
CA VAL A 564 38.85 -2.81 -7.60
C VAL A 564 39.76 -1.97 -6.69
N GLN A 565 40.90 -1.51 -7.19
CA GLN A 565 41.72 -0.42 -6.61
C GLN A 565 41.77 0.78 -7.59
N GLY A 566 41.49 1.98 -7.09
CA GLY A 566 41.53 3.27 -7.82
C GLY A 566 40.23 4.07 -7.68
N ILE A 567 40.31 5.25 -7.06
CA ILE A 567 39.18 5.99 -6.47
C ILE A 567 38.39 6.74 -7.55
N ALA A 568 37.17 6.27 -7.82
CA ALA A 568 36.07 7.10 -8.27
C ALA A 568 35.56 7.92 -7.08
N LEU A 569 34.93 9.09 -7.32
CA LEU A 569 34.11 9.76 -6.30
C LEU A 569 33.33 8.69 -5.52
N PRO A 570 33.37 8.71 -4.17
CA PRO A 570 32.75 7.65 -3.39
C PRO A 570 31.32 7.49 -3.90
N PRO A 571 30.82 6.26 -4.09
CA PRO A 571 29.50 6.00 -4.66
C PRO A 571 28.32 6.63 -3.85
N LYS A 572 28.64 7.35 -2.77
CA LYS A 572 27.77 8.18 -1.95
C LYS A 572 28.53 9.43 -1.45
N PRO A 573 28.53 10.55 -2.19
CA PRO A 573 28.97 11.85 -1.67
C PRO A 573 28.05 12.35 -0.54
N CYS A 574 26.83 11.80 -0.45
CA CYS A 574 25.87 12.11 0.58
C CYS A 574 26.04 11.19 1.80
N ILE A 575 26.56 11.76 2.89
CA ILE A 575 26.74 11.10 4.18
C ILE A 575 25.75 11.70 5.18
N TYR A 576 25.18 10.86 6.05
CA TYR A 576 24.25 11.28 7.10
C TYR A 576 24.85 12.39 7.99
N ASN A 577 24.11 13.49 8.18
CA ASN A 577 24.51 14.65 9.01
C ASN A 577 25.80 15.40 8.60
N GLN A 578 26.16 15.47 7.31
CA GLN A 578 27.30 16.29 6.85
C GLN A 578 26.94 17.36 5.81
N THR A 579 27.69 18.45 5.82
CA THR A 579 27.73 19.52 4.79
C THR A 579 29.08 19.48 4.08
N PRO A 580 29.16 19.79 2.76
CA PRO A 580 28.17 20.49 1.93
C PRO A 580 27.06 19.59 1.35
N PHE A 581 25.89 20.19 1.05
CA PHE A 581 24.75 19.48 0.47
C PHE A 581 24.77 19.39 -1.06
N TYR A 582 25.74 20.03 -1.73
CA TYR A 582 25.76 20.14 -3.18
C TYR A 582 27.15 19.83 -3.72
N PHE A 583 27.23 18.95 -4.71
CA PHE A 583 28.47 18.46 -5.30
C PHE A 583 28.42 18.54 -6.84
N PRO A 584 29.55 18.68 -7.54
CA PRO A 584 29.59 18.60 -9.00
C PRO A 584 29.10 17.24 -9.51
N HIS A 585 28.40 17.23 -10.64
CA HIS A 585 28.01 15.99 -11.29
C HIS A 585 29.19 15.33 -12.03
N PRO A 586 29.41 14.01 -11.90
CA PRO A 586 30.61 13.34 -12.41
C PRO A 586 30.72 13.29 -13.94
N GLU A 587 29.62 13.52 -14.66
CA GLU A 587 29.55 13.31 -16.11
C GLU A 587 29.11 14.56 -16.91
N THR A 588 28.66 15.64 -16.26
CA THR A 588 28.21 16.84 -17.00
C THR A 588 28.18 18.08 -16.11
N LEU A 589 28.49 19.25 -16.66
CA LEU A 589 28.38 20.54 -15.97
C LEU A 589 26.95 21.10 -15.96
N SER A 590 26.04 20.55 -16.78
CA SER A 590 24.63 20.95 -16.79
C SER A 590 23.81 20.36 -15.65
N LYS A 591 24.45 19.62 -14.75
CA LYS A 591 23.82 19.00 -13.58
C LYS A 591 24.72 19.10 -12.35
N PHE A 592 24.15 18.93 -11.18
CA PHE A 592 24.85 18.81 -9.91
C PHE A 592 24.19 17.75 -9.04
N ILE A 593 24.89 17.29 -8.01
CA ILE A 593 24.38 16.34 -7.03
C ILE A 593 23.92 17.12 -5.81
N GLN A 594 22.66 16.94 -5.40
CA GLN A 594 22.12 17.42 -4.14
C GLN A 594 21.96 16.25 -3.16
N CYS A 595 22.38 16.45 -1.92
CA CYS A 595 22.26 15.48 -0.85
C CYS A 595 21.12 15.85 0.10
N SER A 596 20.36 14.85 0.55
CA SER A 596 19.48 15.05 1.72
C SER A 596 20.25 14.85 3.01
N GLN A 597 19.68 15.37 4.09
CA GLN A 597 20.13 15.13 5.46
C GLN A 597 20.22 13.64 5.86
N TRP A 598 19.52 12.76 5.13
CA TRP A 598 19.50 11.31 5.36
C TRP A 598 20.54 10.55 4.51
N GLY A 599 21.46 11.27 3.84
CA GLY A 599 22.48 10.65 2.98
C GLY A 599 21.95 10.11 1.65
N GLN A 600 20.76 10.55 1.22
CA GLN A 600 20.23 10.23 -0.11
C GLN A 600 20.77 11.23 -1.13
N MET A 601 21.06 10.73 -2.33
CA MET A 601 21.69 11.49 -3.42
C MET A 601 20.69 11.75 -4.54
N PHE A 602 20.61 12.99 -5.00
CA PHE A 602 19.72 13.44 -6.05
C PHE A 602 20.51 14.14 -7.14
N GLU A 603 20.28 13.80 -8.39
CA GLU A 603 20.85 14.48 -9.53
C GLU A 603 19.92 15.62 -9.96
N MET A 604 20.45 16.84 -9.98
CA MET A 604 19.70 18.06 -10.21
C MET A 604 20.16 18.73 -11.49
N PRO A 605 19.28 18.97 -12.47
CA PRO A 605 19.63 19.69 -13.67
C PRO A 605 19.70 21.20 -13.41
N CYS A 606 20.67 21.87 -14.03
CA CYS A 606 20.65 23.33 -14.17
C CYS A 606 19.57 23.75 -15.17
N PRO A 607 19.02 24.99 -15.03
CA PRO A 607 18.13 25.55 -16.04
C PRO A 607 18.79 25.55 -17.44
N PRO A 608 17.99 25.41 -18.52
CA PRO A 608 18.53 25.33 -19.88
C PRO A 608 19.48 26.49 -20.20
N GLY A 609 20.71 26.17 -20.62
CA GLY A 609 21.77 27.15 -20.94
C GLY A 609 22.67 27.54 -19.77
N LEU A 610 22.44 27.02 -18.56
CA LEU A 610 23.28 27.26 -17.39
C LEU A 610 24.09 26.02 -16.99
N SER A 611 25.22 26.22 -16.31
CA SER A 611 26.08 25.15 -15.78
C SER A 611 26.41 25.38 -14.31
N TRP A 612 26.58 24.29 -13.56
CA TRP A 612 26.81 24.33 -12.12
C TRP A 612 28.19 24.88 -11.78
N ASN A 613 28.23 25.92 -10.94
CA ASN A 613 29.45 26.47 -10.39
C ASN A 613 29.59 26.06 -8.90
N PRO A 614 30.54 25.18 -8.56
CA PRO A 614 30.68 24.67 -7.20
C PRO A 614 31.22 25.71 -6.20
N SER A 615 31.91 26.76 -6.66
CA SER A 615 32.51 27.77 -5.77
C SER A 615 31.47 28.72 -5.17
N ILE A 616 30.35 28.93 -5.87
CA ILE A 616 29.23 29.78 -5.43
C ILE A 616 27.93 29.00 -5.29
N MET A 617 27.99 27.67 -5.48
CA MET A 617 26.89 26.72 -5.28
C MET A 617 25.61 27.09 -6.05
N THR A 618 25.74 27.51 -7.32
CA THR A 618 24.59 27.84 -8.19
C THR A 618 24.89 27.64 -9.67
N CYS A 619 23.85 27.62 -10.52
CA CYS A 619 23.98 27.51 -11.97
C CYS A 619 24.20 28.88 -12.61
N VAL A 620 25.24 29.03 -13.43
CA VAL A 620 25.61 30.28 -14.10
C VAL A 620 25.74 30.09 -15.62
N THR A 621 25.63 31.18 -16.37
CA THR A 621 25.93 31.19 -17.81
C THR A 621 27.44 31.04 -18.01
N LEU A 622 27.86 30.00 -18.72
CA LEU A 622 29.25 29.89 -19.19
C LEU A 622 29.43 30.80 -20.41
N ASP A 623 30.49 31.60 -20.41
CA ASP A 623 30.84 32.47 -21.53
C ASP A 623 31.00 31.63 -22.82
N PRO A 624 30.24 31.91 -23.90
CA PRO A 624 30.24 31.12 -25.12
C PRO A 624 31.57 31.15 -25.91
N SER A 625 32.56 31.94 -25.48
CA SER A 625 33.92 31.92 -26.03
C SER A 625 34.81 30.76 -25.54
N VAL A 626 34.34 29.95 -24.58
CA VAL A 626 35.14 28.86 -23.98
C VAL A 626 34.49 27.49 -24.23
N SER A 627 34.42 27.09 -25.50
CA SER A 627 34.23 25.68 -25.86
C SER A 627 35.52 24.91 -25.60
N VAL A 628 35.59 24.23 -24.46
CA VAL A 628 36.80 23.48 -24.04
C VAL A 628 36.98 22.21 -24.89
N CYS A 629 35.89 21.60 -25.36
CA CYS A 629 35.91 20.39 -26.17
C CYS A 629 35.16 20.59 -27.50
N GLY A 630 35.86 20.35 -28.60
CA GLY A 630 35.34 20.45 -29.96
C GLY A 630 36.00 19.45 -30.89
N ALA A 631 35.68 19.53 -32.19
CA ALA A 631 36.20 18.60 -33.21
C ALA A 631 37.73 18.48 -33.22
N ASN A 632 38.44 19.54 -32.81
CA ASN A 632 39.91 19.62 -32.82
C ASN A 632 40.58 19.22 -31.50
N THR A 633 39.80 18.93 -30.44
CA THR A 633 40.33 18.60 -29.10
C THR A 633 39.91 17.21 -28.63
N ASN A 634 39.30 16.39 -29.49
CA ASN A 634 38.91 15.01 -29.17
C ASN A 634 40.13 14.18 -28.69
N GLY A 635 40.00 13.57 -27.52
CA GLY A 635 41.06 12.80 -26.85
C GLY A 635 42.08 13.63 -26.08
N GLN A 636 41.94 14.96 -26.05
CA GLN A 636 42.85 15.83 -25.31
C GLN A 636 42.36 16.11 -23.89
N PHE A 637 43.31 16.32 -22.99
CA PHE A 637 43.05 16.87 -21.67
C PHE A 637 43.12 18.39 -21.77
N GLN A 638 42.16 19.08 -21.17
CA GLN A 638 42.05 20.53 -21.21
C GLN A 638 41.90 21.06 -19.78
N PRO A 639 42.42 22.25 -19.47
CA PRO A 639 42.29 22.81 -18.14
C PRO A 639 40.82 23.16 -17.90
N HIS A 640 40.32 22.92 -16.68
CA HIS A 640 38.97 23.34 -16.37
C HIS A 640 38.92 24.89 -16.28
N PRO A 641 38.00 25.55 -17.00
CA PRO A 641 38.06 26.99 -17.24
C PRO A 641 37.82 27.84 -15.98
N LEU A 642 37.30 27.22 -14.91
CA LEU A 642 36.88 27.93 -13.70
C LEU A 642 37.43 27.30 -12.40
N ASN A 643 38.20 26.22 -12.47
CA ASN A 643 38.67 25.51 -11.28
C ASN A 643 39.95 24.71 -11.58
N SER A 644 41.10 25.22 -11.14
CA SER A 644 42.41 24.61 -11.39
C SER A 644 42.61 23.24 -10.74
N THR A 645 41.75 22.82 -9.80
CA THR A 645 41.79 21.47 -9.22
C THR A 645 41.10 20.42 -10.08
N TYR A 646 40.47 20.84 -11.19
CA TYR A 646 39.80 19.96 -12.14
C TYR A 646 40.40 20.13 -13.54
N PHE A 647 40.29 19.07 -14.33
CA PHE A 647 40.61 19.07 -15.75
C PHE A 647 39.57 18.28 -16.54
N ILE A 648 39.49 18.58 -17.81
CA ILE A 648 38.47 18.08 -18.72
C ILE A 648 39.14 17.10 -19.68
N VAL A 649 38.55 15.92 -19.83
CA VAL A 649 38.94 14.94 -20.84
C VAL A 649 37.95 15.06 -21.99
N CYS A 650 38.39 15.59 -23.13
CA CYS A 650 37.54 15.77 -24.29
C CYS A 650 37.29 14.46 -25.03
N GLY A 651 36.04 14.18 -25.35
CA GLY A 651 35.56 13.10 -26.20
C GLY A 651 35.17 13.59 -27.60
N ALA A 652 34.40 12.78 -28.32
CA ALA A 652 34.02 13.09 -29.70
C ALA A 652 33.03 14.25 -29.78
N GLY A 653 33.32 15.24 -30.63
CA GLY A 653 32.46 16.41 -30.79
C GLY A 653 32.55 17.35 -29.58
N THR A 654 31.43 17.59 -28.91
CA THR A 654 31.36 18.39 -27.68
C THR A 654 31.32 17.53 -26.42
N ASP A 655 31.52 16.22 -26.54
CA ASP A 655 31.49 15.29 -25.42
C ASP A 655 32.71 15.47 -24.53
N TYR A 656 32.57 15.38 -23.20
CA TYR A 656 33.68 15.55 -22.27
C TYR A 656 33.44 14.85 -20.93
N ARG A 657 34.53 14.57 -20.19
CA ARG A 657 34.48 14.02 -18.84
C ARG A 657 35.31 14.87 -17.89
N LEU A 658 34.75 15.19 -16.72
CA LEU A 658 35.47 15.93 -15.70
C LEU A 658 36.34 14.99 -14.84
N ARG A 659 37.53 15.45 -14.47
CA ARG A 659 38.45 14.76 -13.54
C ARG A 659 38.99 15.77 -12.53
N MET A 660 39.21 15.31 -11.30
CA MET A 660 39.75 16.12 -10.21
C MET A 660 41.17 15.65 -9.89
N CYS A 661 42.06 16.58 -9.59
CA CYS A 661 43.37 16.30 -9.01
C CYS A 661 43.24 15.93 -7.53
N GLU A 662 44.04 14.97 -7.06
CA GLU A 662 43.99 14.50 -5.67
C GLU A 662 44.67 15.50 -4.71
N ASN A 663 44.30 15.47 -3.42
CA ASN A 663 45.04 16.11 -2.31
C ASN A 663 45.51 17.55 -2.55
N CYS A 664 44.59 18.48 -2.81
CA CYS A 664 44.86 19.92 -3.02
C CYS A 664 45.79 20.26 -4.20
N GLN A 665 46.05 19.31 -5.11
CA GLN A 665 46.85 19.54 -6.31
C GLN A 665 46.06 20.32 -7.39
N THR A 666 46.78 20.98 -8.28
CA THR A 666 46.21 21.69 -9.44
C THR A 666 46.67 21.06 -10.76
N TRP A 667 45.84 21.15 -11.79
CA TRP A 667 46.13 20.62 -13.10
C TRP A 667 47.09 21.52 -13.87
N ASP A 668 48.24 20.98 -14.26
CA ASP A 668 49.22 21.66 -15.12
C ASP A 668 49.05 21.19 -16.57
N GLN A 669 48.44 22.03 -17.39
CA GLN A 669 48.14 21.73 -18.80
C GLN A 669 49.40 21.50 -19.64
N THR A 670 50.53 22.10 -19.28
CA THR A 670 51.78 21.94 -20.05
C THR A 670 52.42 20.58 -19.80
N LYS A 671 52.20 20.01 -18.61
CA LYS A 671 52.73 18.69 -18.22
C LYS A 671 51.70 17.57 -18.31
N ILE A 672 50.44 17.91 -18.57
CA ILE A 672 49.31 16.97 -18.66
C ILE A 672 49.23 16.09 -17.39
N GLN A 673 49.41 16.72 -16.21
CA GLN A 673 49.36 16.03 -14.92
C GLN A 673 48.94 16.97 -13.78
N CYS A 674 48.48 16.38 -12.68
CA CYS A 674 48.23 17.08 -11.43
C CYS A 674 49.55 17.33 -10.68
N VAL A 675 49.76 18.57 -10.25
CA VAL A 675 50.96 19.02 -9.54
C VAL A 675 50.56 19.66 -8.21
N THR A 676 51.38 19.45 -7.19
CA THR A 676 51.27 20.11 -5.87
C THR A 676 51.57 21.59 -5.94
#